data_AF-A0A933LI60-F1
#
_entry.id   AF-A0A933LI60-F1
#
_cell.length_a   1.000
_cell.length_b   1.000
_cell.length_c   1.000
_cell.angle_alpha   90.00
_cell.angle_beta   90.00
_cell.angle_gamma   90.00
#
_symmetry.space_group_name_H-M   'P 1'
#
loop_
_entity.id
_entity.type
_entity.pdbx_description
1 polymer ?
#
loop_
_entity_poly.entity_id
_entity_poly.type
_entity_poly.pdbx_seq_one_letter_code
_entity_poly.pdbx_strand_id
1 'polypeptide(L)'
;MLRIAVAAAGSLTVAVCLPCLAAESLGLANVGHERVIRALVVTGGHAFDHTEFFQMFDGQPDILWTEAVLPAAAGMLAPDKLAGYDLMVWYGFGQKPDDQVQRNVKAYLDAGRPLLVLHHAIAMFPRWPEAEKIIGGRYVLKAEEGHPGSTFKMDQRVPVKIADRSHPITRFMDDFEAIDEVYDKVPIGPNVTPLLTTDRPACMPTLGWTHKYGNSTVVYIQLGHGPTTFRSLDYRRLVMQSIRWLAGALPDPSEEGFTPLFNGKDLEGWKITGKPEGFAVKDGVIRSDSNQGGDWMHTPRTYTNFILRVEWRVGMGGNSGIFVRAQEGRFPWLSGTEIQISNEYRDPPHCTGALYGMAAVSPRPDERATVWHETEIHCDGYRMKVFCDHVPVVDVDARNVPVLAGRPLTGFIGLQDSHNRESWIEYRKVLVKELPMSEGGASTWRLGTQAYTFHKYSLFEAIDKARALGLNYIEMFPGQALSPDKPDVKFDHNSPKEIRDAVRAKLEQAGLTAVAYGVVRIEGEETEARKVFDFARDMGIGTVVSEPKNTPAMWDLLDKITQEYGINLAIHNHPKPSIYWDPKVVVEAVKGRNPRIGACADTGHWMRSGIDPMEALRMLEGRIIELHFKDLGEFGKREAHDVPWGTGKADIKALMAELHRQKFSGVFSIEYEHNWFGSMPEIAECIKYFHAVTKELMAAPN
;
A
#
# COMPACT_ATOMS: atom_id res chain seq x y z
N MET A 1 11.33 -43.16 48.89
CA MET A 1 10.94 -42.51 50.15
C MET A 1 11.59 -41.15 50.21
N LEU A 2 10.76 -40.13 50.45
CA LEU A 2 11.03 -38.76 50.90
C LEU A 2 11.84 -37.75 50.04
N ARG A 3 11.27 -36.55 50.08
CA ARG A 3 11.51 -35.29 49.38
C ARG A 3 12.51 -34.39 50.15
N ILE A 4 13.30 -33.59 49.39
CA ILE A 4 13.52 -32.10 49.50
C ILE A 4 14.21 -31.58 50.79
N ALA A 5 15.09 -30.58 50.89
CA ALA A 5 15.76 -29.52 50.09
C ALA A 5 17.16 -29.29 50.75
N VAL A 6 18.15 -28.53 50.28
CA VAL A 6 18.26 -27.13 49.82
C VAL A 6 19.69 -26.97 49.25
N ALA A 7 19.89 -26.25 48.14
CA ALA A 7 20.87 -25.13 48.01
C ALA A 7 21.17 -24.72 46.55
N ALA A 8 20.99 -23.42 46.33
CA ALA A 8 21.77 -22.50 45.47
C ALA A 8 21.86 -22.73 43.94
N ALA A 9 21.22 -21.84 43.18
CA ALA A 9 21.72 -21.39 41.88
C ALA A 9 21.20 -19.97 41.57
N GLY A 10 22.11 -19.11 41.09
CA GLY A 10 21.91 -17.69 40.87
C GLY A 10 20.96 -17.33 39.72
N SER A 11 20.47 -16.10 39.80
CA SER A 11 19.55 -15.47 38.87
C SER A 11 20.19 -15.21 37.50
N LEU A 12 19.59 -15.77 36.44
CA LEU A 12 19.65 -15.25 35.08
C LEU A 12 18.21 -15.14 34.58
N THR A 13 17.68 -13.91 34.53
CA THR A 13 16.33 -13.63 34.07
C THR A 13 16.33 -13.67 32.54
N VAL A 14 15.91 -14.78 31.95
CA VAL A 14 15.62 -14.90 30.52
C VAL A 14 14.29 -14.19 30.26
N ALA A 15 14.33 -13.18 29.39
CA ALA A 15 13.16 -12.54 28.82
C ALA A 15 12.38 -13.58 27.99
N VAL A 16 11.22 -13.99 28.49
CA VAL A 16 10.22 -14.72 27.71
C VAL A 16 9.38 -13.67 26.98
N CYS A 17 9.72 -13.40 25.73
CA CYS A 17 8.77 -12.85 24.77
C CYS A 17 7.58 -13.82 24.71
N LEU A 18 6.40 -13.38 25.17
CA LEU A 18 5.16 -14.04 24.79
C LEU A 18 4.91 -13.76 23.30
N PRO A 19 4.80 -14.80 22.45
CA PRO A 19 4.44 -14.61 21.06
C PRO A 19 2.96 -14.28 20.94
N CYS A 20 2.69 -13.35 20.02
CA CYS A 20 1.41 -13.12 19.38
C CYS A 20 0.86 -14.46 18.85
N LEU A 21 -0.06 -15.08 19.58
CA LEU A 21 -0.79 -16.28 19.17
C LEU A 21 -2.28 -16.00 19.27
N ALA A 22 -2.83 -15.39 18.23
CA ALA A 22 -4.24 -15.46 17.85
C ALA A 22 -4.44 -14.88 16.43
N ALA A 23 -3.89 -15.55 15.41
CA ALA A 23 -4.28 -15.33 14.00
C ALA A 23 -4.10 -16.59 13.13
N GLU A 24 -3.89 -17.77 13.71
CA GLU A 24 -3.75 -19.02 12.97
C GLU A 24 -4.94 -19.94 13.28
N SER A 25 -5.99 -19.87 12.45
CA SER A 25 -6.81 -21.04 12.06
C SER A 25 -7.85 -20.79 10.96
N LEU A 26 -7.98 -19.57 10.43
CA LEU A 26 -8.71 -19.29 9.18
C LEU A 26 -7.89 -18.26 8.42
N GLY A 27 -7.56 -18.51 7.15
CA GLY A 27 -6.67 -17.69 6.30
C GLY A 27 -7.22 -16.29 5.97
N LEU A 28 -7.46 -15.46 6.98
CA LEU A 28 -7.90 -14.07 6.90
C LEU A 28 -6.66 -13.17 7.03
N ALA A 29 -5.82 -13.18 5.99
CA ALA A 29 -4.61 -12.38 5.96
C ALA A 29 -4.93 -10.94 5.49
N ASN A 30 -4.43 -9.94 6.22
CA ASN A 30 -4.42 -8.55 5.78
C ASN A 30 -3.28 -8.40 4.75
N VAL A 31 -3.51 -8.81 3.50
CA VAL A 31 -2.47 -8.83 2.45
C VAL A 31 -2.55 -7.57 1.61
N GLY A 32 -1.98 -6.50 2.15
CA GLY A 32 -1.80 -5.20 1.48
C GLY A 32 -0.73 -4.35 2.17
N HIS A 33 0.46 -4.91 2.38
CA HIS A 33 1.60 -4.22 2.99
C HIS A 33 2.48 -3.50 1.95
N GLU A 34 1.93 -2.53 1.20
CA GLU A 34 2.74 -1.83 0.18
C GLU A 34 2.97 -0.34 0.44
N ARG A 35 2.67 0.15 1.64
CA ARG A 35 3.26 1.41 2.08
C ARG A 35 3.57 1.43 3.56
N VAL A 36 4.65 0.74 3.92
CA VAL A 36 5.25 0.87 5.24
C VAL A 36 5.99 2.20 5.33
N ILE A 37 5.59 3.06 6.26
CA ILE A 37 6.25 4.34 6.54
C ILE A 37 7.46 4.07 7.43
N ARG A 38 8.65 4.46 6.98
CA ARG A 38 9.90 4.29 7.73
C ARG A 38 10.29 5.59 8.41
N ALA A 39 10.19 5.64 9.74
CA ALA A 39 10.52 6.82 10.54
C ALA A 39 11.87 6.65 11.26
N LEU A 40 12.78 7.62 11.09
CA LEU A 40 13.97 7.71 11.95
C LEU A 40 13.65 8.60 13.15
N VAL A 41 13.59 8.01 14.34
CA VAL A 41 13.29 8.71 15.60
C VAL A 41 14.58 9.10 16.29
N VAL A 42 14.90 10.39 16.27
CA VAL A 42 16.15 10.95 16.79
C VAL A 42 15.93 11.45 18.22
N THR A 43 16.58 10.80 19.19
CA THR A 43 16.42 11.06 20.63
C THR A 43 17.75 11.49 21.26
N GLY A 44 17.76 11.67 22.58
CA GLY A 44 18.97 11.89 23.38
C GLY A 44 19.03 13.23 24.09
N GLY A 45 19.79 13.29 25.19
CA GLY A 45 20.04 14.52 25.97
C GLY A 45 18.96 14.90 26.97
N HIS A 46 17.85 14.16 27.03
CA HIS A 46 16.85 14.23 28.09
C HIS A 46 16.35 12.82 28.41
N ALA A 47 16.08 12.54 29.69
CA ALA A 47 15.49 11.28 30.10
C ALA A 47 13.98 11.30 29.86
N PHE A 48 13.41 10.17 29.45
CA PHE A 48 11.97 10.00 29.26
C PHE A 48 11.60 8.53 29.46
N ASP A 49 10.31 8.25 29.60
CA ASP A 49 9.81 6.87 29.63
C ASP A 49 9.90 6.25 28.23
N HIS A 50 11.00 5.54 27.99
CA HIS A 50 11.33 4.96 26.68
C HIS A 50 10.26 3.94 26.23
N THR A 51 9.80 3.09 27.16
CA THR A 51 8.81 2.05 26.86
C THR A 51 7.47 2.65 26.44
N GLU A 52 6.91 3.57 27.23
CA GLU A 52 5.60 4.17 26.93
C GLU A 52 5.66 5.07 25.67
N PHE A 53 6.82 5.70 25.42
CA PHE A 53 7.01 6.48 24.20
C PHE A 53 7.00 5.61 22.94
N PHE A 54 7.81 4.54 22.91
CA PHE A 54 7.92 3.68 21.72
C PHE A 54 6.70 2.77 21.52
N GLN A 55 5.95 2.46 22.59
CA GLN A 55 4.65 1.80 22.47
C GLN A 55 3.65 2.56 21.57
N MET A 56 3.77 3.89 21.46
CA MET A 56 2.93 4.65 20.52
C MET A 56 3.17 4.25 19.06
N PHE A 57 4.42 3.90 18.73
CA PHE A 57 4.83 3.48 17.39
C PHE A 57 4.62 1.98 17.17
N ASP A 58 4.93 1.14 18.17
CA ASP A 58 4.77 -0.32 18.08
C ASP A 58 3.31 -0.76 17.83
N GLY A 59 2.35 0.08 18.21
CA GLY A 59 0.92 -0.13 17.92
C GLY A 59 0.50 0.17 16.48
N GLN A 60 1.41 0.56 15.58
CA GLN A 60 1.10 1.00 14.22
C GLN A 60 1.65 0.00 13.18
N PRO A 61 0.79 -0.78 12.52
CA PRO A 61 1.22 -1.79 11.56
C PRO A 61 1.77 -1.21 10.24
N ASP A 62 1.48 0.07 9.97
CA ASP A 62 1.92 0.81 8.79
C ASP A 62 3.17 1.68 9.03
N ILE A 63 3.73 1.68 10.25
CA ILE A 63 4.89 2.50 10.60
C ILE A 63 6.01 1.62 11.17
N LEU A 64 7.13 1.53 10.44
CA LEU A 64 8.39 1.02 10.98
C LEU A 64 9.23 2.17 11.48
N TRP A 65 9.84 2.00 12.65
CA TRP A 65 10.66 3.04 13.26
C TRP A 65 12.05 2.52 13.61
N THR A 66 13.02 3.43 13.63
CA THR A 66 14.38 3.16 14.13
C THR A 66 14.79 4.31 15.04
N GLU A 67 15.29 4.00 16.23
CA GLU A 67 15.83 5.03 17.13
C GLU A 67 17.29 5.36 16.78
N ALA A 68 17.62 6.65 16.73
CA ALA A 68 18.97 7.17 16.68
C ALA A 68 19.25 8.08 17.89
N VAL A 69 19.95 7.55 18.89
CA VAL A 69 20.28 8.27 20.13
C VAL A 69 21.51 9.15 19.95
N LEU A 70 21.35 10.48 20.01
CA LEU A 70 22.47 11.42 19.92
C LEU A 70 23.22 11.59 21.25
N PRO A 71 24.55 11.82 21.22
CA PRO A 71 25.39 11.96 20.01
C PRO A 71 25.91 10.63 19.42
N ALA A 72 25.71 9.50 20.11
CA ALA A 72 26.32 8.22 19.73
C ALA A 72 25.92 7.73 18.33
N ALA A 73 24.67 7.99 17.91
CA ALA A 73 24.12 7.58 16.62
C ALA A 73 24.17 8.69 15.55
N ALA A 74 25.04 9.70 15.68
CA ALA A 74 25.13 10.79 14.70
C ALA A 74 25.38 10.32 13.25
N GLY A 75 26.06 9.18 13.07
CA GLY A 75 26.28 8.56 11.76
C GLY A 75 24.99 8.11 11.04
N MET A 76 23.89 7.88 11.75
CA MET A 76 22.57 7.58 11.15
C MET A 76 22.00 8.77 10.39
N LEU A 77 22.51 9.98 10.64
CA LEU A 77 22.13 11.19 9.94
C LEU A 77 22.94 11.38 8.64
N ALA A 78 23.74 10.41 8.20
CA ALA A 78 24.41 10.48 6.91
C ALA A 78 23.42 10.32 5.73
N PRO A 79 23.65 10.95 4.55
CA PRO A 79 22.70 10.91 3.44
C PRO A 79 22.33 9.49 2.96
N ASP A 80 23.30 8.57 2.91
CA ASP A 80 23.09 7.18 2.50
C ASP A 80 22.20 6.41 3.49
N LYS A 81 22.32 6.71 4.79
CA LYS A 81 21.47 6.11 5.84
C LYS A 81 20.10 6.73 5.83
N LEU A 82 20.04 8.06 5.76
CA LEU A 82 18.77 8.78 5.72
C LEU A 82 17.95 8.37 4.50
N ALA A 83 18.54 8.02 3.34
CA ALA A 83 17.79 7.58 2.16
C ALA A 83 16.84 6.38 2.41
N GLY A 84 17.09 5.59 3.46
CA GLY A 84 16.24 4.46 3.85
C GLY A 84 14.98 4.82 4.64
N TYR A 85 14.75 6.10 4.94
CA TYR A 85 13.60 6.56 5.73
C TYR A 85 12.67 7.45 4.90
N ASP A 86 11.42 7.62 5.33
CA ASP A 86 10.46 8.50 4.67
C ASP A 86 10.34 9.84 5.42
N LEU A 87 10.55 9.82 6.74
CA LEU A 87 10.56 11.01 7.60
C LEU A 87 11.54 10.89 8.78
N MET A 88 11.90 12.03 9.38
CA MET A 88 12.53 12.08 10.68
C MET A 88 11.54 12.53 11.76
N VAL A 89 11.70 12.01 12.98
CA VAL A 89 11.01 12.46 14.18
C VAL A 89 12.06 12.92 15.19
N TRP A 90 11.98 14.15 15.70
CA TRP A 90 12.88 14.66 16.73
C TRP A 90 12.19 14.63 18.09
N TYR A 91 12.87 14.00 19.05
CA TYR A 91 12.48 13.93 20.45
C TYR A 91 13.73 14.02 21.37
N GLY A 92 14.73 14.81 20.96
CA GLY A 92 15.98 15.04 21.71
C GLY A 92 16.08 16.43 22.33
N PHE A 93 17.06 16.66 23.20
CA PHE A 93 17.24 17.93 23.91
C PHE A 93 18.73 18.31 24.00
N GLY A 94 19.06 19.59 23.87
CA GLY A 94 20.36 20.13 24.27
C GLY A 94 21.58 19.59 23.51
N GLN A 95 21.38 19.02 22.33
CA GLN A 95 22.41 18.43 21.48
C GLN A 95 23.30 19.49 20.84
N LYS A 96 24.53 19.09 20.52
CA LYS A 96 25.57 19.95 19.94
C LYS A 96 26.01 19.34 18.60
N PRO A 97 25.26 19.57 17.51
CA PRO A 97 25.56 18.94 16.23
C PRO A 97 26.83 19.56 15.66
N ASP A 98 27.76 18.73 15.21
CA ASP A 98 28.91 19.19 14.45
C ASP A 98 28.48 19.68 13.05
N ASP A 99 29.42 20.29 12.33
CA ASP A 99 29.14 20.85 11.00
C ASP A 99 28.66 19.79 10.00
N GLN A 100 29.08 18.53 10.16
CA GLN A 100 28.67 17.46 9.26
C GLN A 100 27.23 17.06 9.50
N VAL A 101 26.82 16.90 10.77
CA VAL A 101 25.43 16.64 11.15
C VAL A 101 24.53 17.77 10.69
N GLN A 102 24.94 19.03 10.90
CA GLN A 102 24.18 20.20 10.43
C GLN A 102 24.01 20.17 8.91
N ARG A 103 25.08 19.91 8.14
CA ARG A 103 25.00 19.79 6.68
C ARG A 103 24.07 18.68 6.23
N ASN A 104 24.12 17.50 6.87
CA ASN A 104 23.30 16.38 6.46
C ASN A 104 21.81 16.61 6.75
N VAL A 105 21.48 17.16 7.92
CA VAL A 105 20.10 17.53 8.28
C VAL A 105 19.57 18.57 7.30
N LYS A 106 20.37 19.58 6.94
CA LYS A 106 19.97 20.55 5.91
C LYS A 106 19.76 19.90 4.55
N ALA A 107 20.70 19.07 4.08
CA ALA A 107 20.57 18.39 2.79
C ALA A 107 19.31 17.51 2.72
N TYR A 108 18.97 16.85 3.83
CA TYR A 108 17.72 16.10 3.97
C TYR A 108 16.48 16.99 3.76
N LEU A 109 16.43 18.14 4.42
CA LEU A 109 15.30 19.08 4.34
C LEU A 109 15.27 19.83 3.00
N ASP A 110 16.42 20.18 2.44
CA ASP A 110 16.50 20.84 1.13
C ASP A 110 15.99 19.92 0.00
N ALA A 111 16.13 18.59 0.18
CA ALA A 111 15.54 17.55 -0.67
C ALA A 111 14.02 17.37 -0.48
N GLY A 112 13.36 18.20 0.34
CA GLY A 112 11.91 18.19 0.54
C GLY A 112 11.42 17.11 1.51
N ARG A 113 12.32 16.48 2.27
CA ARG A 113 11.96 15.36 3.14
C ARG A 113 11.43 15.85 4.49
N PRO A 114 10.32 15.27 4.98
CA PRO A 114 9.56 15.81 6.10
C PRO A 114 10.20 15.63 7.48
N LEU A 115 9.80 16.48 8.43
CA LEU A 115 10.25 16.42 9.82
C LEU A 115 9.07 16.59 10.80
N LEU A 116 8.97 15.69 11.78
CA LEU A 116 8.12 15.85 12.96
C LEU A 116 8.98 16.22 14.17
N VAL A 117 8.59 17.25 14.92
CA VAL A 117 9.32 17.71 16.11
C VAL A 117 8.39 17.65 17.30
N LEU A 118 8.80 16.94 18.34
CA LEU A 118 7.95 16.62 19.48
C LEU A 118 8.51 17.24 20.77
N HIS A 119 7.63 17.88 21.53
CA HIS A 119 7.82 18.36 22.88
C HIS A 119 9.12 19.18 23.07
N HIS A 120 10.06 18.67 23.88
CA HIS A 120 11.33 19.32 24.22
C HIS A 120 12.29 19.42 23.04
N ALA A 121 12.00 18.79 21.90
CA ALA A 121 12.82 18.89 20.70
C ALA A 121 12.84 20.29 20.06
N ILE A 122 11.93 21.18 20.47
CA ILE A 122 12.07 22.62 20.20
C ILE A 122 13.37 23.23 20.79
N ALA A 123 13.98 22.52 21.75
CA ALA A 123 15.26 22.84 22.37
C ALA A 123 16.36 21.82 22.00
N MET A 124 16.18 21.03 20.92
CA MET A 124 17.12 19.98 20.54
C MET A 124 18.50 20.53 20.18
N PHE A 125 18.56 21.64 19.44
CA PHE A 125 19.82 22.24 18.98
C PHE A 125 19.94 23.71 19.37
N PRO A 126 20.05 24.02 20.68
CA PRO A 126 19.88 25.40 21.19
C PRO A 126 21.00 26.36 20.78
N ARG A 127 22.10 25.86 20.20
CA ARG A 127 23.24 26.66 19.73
C ARG A 127 23.36 26.68 18.20
N TRP A 128 22.37 26.14 17.50
CA TRP A 128 22.31 26.15 16.05
C TRP A 128 21.14 27.04 15.60
N PRO A 129 21.39 28.31 15.22
CA PRO A 129 20.31 29.25 14.89
C PRO A 129 19.38 28.79 13.77
N GLU A 130 19.86 27.93 12.87
CA GLU A 130 19.04 27.38 11.79
C GLU A 130 17.92 26.47 12.31
N ALA A 131 18.09 25.84 13.49
CA ALA A 131 17.06 24.99 14.09
C ALA A 131 15.76 25.76 14.37
N GLU A 132 15.83 27.03 14.77
CA GLU A 132 14.65 27.87 14.97
C GLU A 132 13.87 28.05 13.66
N LYS A 133 14.58 28.24 12.54
CA LYS A 133 13.96 28.39 11.22
C LYS A 133 13.37 27.08 10.72
N ILE A 134 14.04 25.95 11.00
CA ILE A 134 13.53 24.62 10.65
C ILE A 134 12.22 24.34 11.39
N ILE A 135 12.17 24.61 12.69
CA ILE A 135 11.03 24.26 13.55
C ILE A 135 9.89 25.30 13.42
N GLY A 136 10.23 26.54 13.08
CA GLY A 136 9.29 27.68 13.10
C GLY A 136 9.10 28.28 14.50
N GLY A 137 9.98 27.95 15.47
CA GLY A 137 9.97 28.46 16.84
C GLY A 137 11.16 27.89 17.62
N ARG A 138 11.42 28.44 18.82
CA ARG A 138 12.50 27.91 19.70
C ARG A 138 12.22 28.11 21.17
N TYR A 139 12.77 27.23 22.00
CA TYR A 139 12.81 27.43 23.45
C TYR A 139 14.06 28.21 23.85
N VAL A 140 13.86 29.36 24.49
CA VAL A 140 14.94 30.28 24.90
C VAL A 140 15.46 29.86 26.28
N LEU A 141 16.56 29.10 26.31
CA LEU A 141 17.12 28.53 27.55
C LEU A 141 17.52 29.57 28.61
N LYS A 142 17.98 30.75 28.18
CA LYS A 142 18.36 31.87 29.04
C LYS A 142 17.91 33.17 28.39
N ALA A 143 17.55 34.16 29.20
CA ALA A 143 17.19 35.47 28.71
C ALA A 143 18.30 36.06 27.81
N GLU A 144 17.85 36.73 26.76
CA GLU A 144 18.67 37.32 25.71
C GLU A 144 18.08 38.69 25.33
N GLU A 145 18.75 39.42 24.45
CA GLU A 145 18.33 40.77 24.09
C GLU A 145 16.94 40.76 23.44
N GLY A 146 15.99 41.47 24.07
CA GLY A 146 14.62 41.59 23.59
C GLY A 146 13.69 40.42 23.92
N HIS A 147 14.17 39.36 24.58
CA HIS A 147 13.31 38.22 24.91
C HIS A 147 13.69 37.56 26.27
N PRO A 148 12.73 37.39 27.20
CA PRO A 148 13.00 36.67 28.45
C PRO A 148 13.29 35.19 28.20
N GLY A 149 13.89 34.49 29.17
CA GLY A 149 13.98 33.03 29.09
C GLY A 149 12.58 32.40 29.01
N SER A 150 12.42 31.38 28.17
CA SER A 150 11.23 30.54 28.14
C SER A 150 11.07 29.84 29.49
N THR A 151 9.83 29.65 29.90
CA THR A 151 9.49 29.02 31.19
C THR A 151 8.62 27.79 30.96
N PHE A 152 8.66 26.85 31.89
CA PHE A 152 7.83 25.65 31.85
C PHE A 152 7.10 25.42 33.17
N LYS A 153 5.99 24.69 33.13
CA LYS A 153 5.30 24.15 34.30
C LYS A 153 4.84 22.73 34.01
N MET A 154 5.20 21.79 34.87
CA MET A 154 4.85 20.37 34.76
C MET A 154 3.44 20.10 35.29
N ASP A 155 2.85 18.96 34.91
CA ASP A 155 1.58 18.43 35.44
C ASP A 155 0.39 19.40 35.34
N GLN A 156 0.32 20.13 34.24
CA GLN A 156 -0.73 21.11 34.01
C GLN A 156 -1.87 20.51 33.19
N ARG A 157 -3.12 20.76 33.59
CA ARG A 157 -4.31 20.42 32.79
C ARG A 157 -4.45 21.37 31.61
N VAL A 158 -4.31 20.90 30.38
CA VAL A 158 -4.32 21.71 29.17
C VAL A 158 -5.61 21.44 28.41
N PRO A 159 -6.56 22.39 28.35
CA PRO A 159 -7.66 22.33 27.40
C PRO A 159 -7.09 22.61 26.01
N VAL A 160 -6.97 21.57 25.18
CA VAL A 160 -6.46 21.65 23.81
C VAL A 160 -7.63 21.91 22.89
N LYS A 161 -7.54 23.00 22.12
CA LYS A 161 -8.50 23.37 21.09
C LYS A 161 -7.95 23.07 19.72
N ILE A 162 -8.73 22.39 18.88
CA ILE A 162 -8.36 22.14 17.49
C ILE A 162 -8.55 23.42 16.68
N ALA A 163 -7.43 24.04 16.28
CA ALA A 163 -7.43 25.35 15.61
C ALA A 163 -7.87 25.25 14.14
N ASP A 164 -7.49 24.16 13.47
CA ASP A 164 -7.91 23.86 12.10
C ASP A 164 -8.53 22.45 12.05
N ARG A 165 -9.86 22.39 12.00
CA ARG A 165 -10.60 21.12 11.90
C ARG A 165 -10.68 20.57 10.47
N SER A 166 -10.15 21.31 9.49
CA SER A 166 -10.10 20.90 8.08
C SER A 166 -8.76 20.28 7.69
N HIS A 167 -7.69 20.58 8.43
CA HIS A 167 -6.36 20.05 8.17
C HIS A 167 -6.33 18.51 8.33
N PRO A 168 -5.70 17.75 7.41
CA PRO A 168 -5.67 16.28 7.47
C PRO A 168 -5.27 15.68 8.82
N ILE A 169 -4.28 16.28 9.50
CA ILE A 169 -3.79 15.81 10.81
C ILE A 169 -4.89 15.83 11.88
N THR A 170 -5.68 16.90 11.90
CA THR A 170 -6.63 17.25 12.98
C THR A 170 -8.08 17.11 12.56
N ARG A 171 -8.34 16.73 11.31
CA ARG A 171 -9.68 16.40 10.82
C ARG A 171 -10.23 15.22 11.64
N PHE A 172 -11.48 15.36 12.08
CA PHE A 172 -12.18 14.42 12.98
C PHE A 172 -11.55 14.26 14.37
N MET A 173 -10.69 15.19 14.78
CA MET A 173 -10.34 15.35 16.19
C MET A 173 -11.30 16.34 16.86
N ASP A 174 -11.65 16.04 18.10
CA ASP A 174 -12.35 16.97 18.97
C ASP A 174 -11.37 17.71 19.88
N ASP A 175 -11.87 18.77 20.51
CA ASP A 175 -11.13 19.41 21.58
C ASP A 175 -10.95 18.38 22.71
N PHE A 176 -9.76 18.31 23.29
CA PHE A 176 -9.43 17.30 24.29
C PHE A 176 -8.66 17.92 25.45
N GLU A 177 -8.62 17.20 26.58
CA GLU A 177 -7.83 17.59 27.73
C GLU A 177 -6.56 16.74 27.80
N ALA A 178 -5.41 17.38 28.00
CA ALA A 178 -4.14 16.73 28.28
C ALA A 178 -3.63 17.11 29.68
N ILE A 179 -2.85 16.25 30.31
CA ILE A 179 -2.08 16.59 31.51
C ILE A 179 -0.60 16.50 31.13
N ASP A 180 0.08 17.65 31.08
CA ASP A 180 1.41 17.71 30.49
C ASP A 180 2.29 18.84 31.06
N GLU A 181 3.56 18.86 30.66
CA GLU A 181 4.41 20.05 30.80
C GLU A 181 4.03 21.09 29.74
N VAL A 182 3.76 22.33 30.16
CA VAL A 182 3.47 23.46 29.27
C VAL A 182 4.62 24.44 29.22
N TYR A 183 4.83 25.06 28.06
CA TYR A 183 5.80 26.14 27.88
C TYR A 183 5.12 27.49 27.81
N ASP A 184 5.81 28.54 28.23
CA ASP A 184 5.43 29.94 28.14
C ASP A 184 6.65 30.78 27.73
N LYS A 185 6.40 31.96 27.16
CA LYS A 185 7.44 32.84 26.58
C LYS A 185 8.29 32.07 25.56
N VAL A 186 7.63 31.40 24.61
CA VAL A 186 8.29 30.71 23.49
C VAL A 186 8.10 31.58 22.25
N PRO A 187 9.17 32.10 21.62
CA PRO A 187 9.09 32.73 20.32
C PRO A 187 8.56 31.75 19.27
N ILE A 188 7.52 32.19 18.55
CA ILE A 188 6.94 31.46 17.42
C ILE A 188 7.09 32.33 16.18
N GLY A 189 7.56 31.75 15.08
CA GLY A 189 7.71 32.44 13.81
C GLY A 189 6.36 32.85 13.21
N PRO A 190 6.29 33.95 12.44
CA PRO A 190 5.03 34.45 11.89
C PRO A 190 4.44 33.58 10.77
N ASN A 191 5.21 32.65 10.22
CA ASN A 191 4.85 31.81 9.07
C ASN A 191 4.47 30.37 9.46
N VAL A 192 4.07 30.15 10.72
CA VAL A 192 3.52 28.86 11.14
C VAL A 192 2.01 28.85 10.95
N THR A 193 1.45 27.67 10.68
CA THR A 193 0.00 27.47 10.62
C THR A 193 -0.44 26.69 11.86
N PRO A 194 -1.16 27.32 12.82
CA PRO A 194 -1.63 26.66 14.03
C PRO A 194 -2.50 25.43 13.74
N LEU A 195 -2.20 24.31 14.40
CA LEU A 195 -3.05 23.11 14.45
C LEU A 195 -3.78 23.00 15.79
N LEU A 196 -3.10 23.38 16.88
CA LEU A 196 -3.58 23.23 18.25
C LEU A 196 -3.38 24.53 19.01
N THR A 197 -4.36 24.92 19.81
CA THR A 197 -4.31 26.12 20.65
C THR A 197 -4.80 25.84 22.05
N THR A 198 -4.55 26.76 22.98
CA THR A 198 -5.13 26.74 24.32
C THR A 198 -5.34 28.16 24.83
N ASP A 199 -6.31 28.33 25.73
CA ASP A 199 -6.55 29.55 26.49
C ASP A 199 -6.01 29.47 27.93
N ARG A 200 -5.21 28.42 28.24
CA ARG A 200 -4.59 28.24 29.54
C ARG A 200 -3.66 29.42 29.89
N PRO A 201 -3.84 30.07 31.06
CA PRO A 201 -2.91 31.11 31.51
C PRO A 201 -1.49 30.59 31.74
N ALA A 202 -0.49 31.43 31.45
CA ALA A 202 0.94 31.09 31.57
C ALA A 202 1.33 29.84 30.76
N CYS A 203 0.80 29.77 29.53
CA CYS A 203 1.09 28.78 28.51
C CYS A 203 1.13 29.47 27.15
N MET A 204 1.94 28.99 26.23
CA MET A 204 1.99 29.47 24.85
C MET A 204 0.63 29.21 24.17
N PRO A 205 0.04 30.19 23.49
CA PRO A 205 -1.33 30.07 22.96
C PRO A 205 -1.44 29.04 21.83
N THR A 206 -0.33 28.73 21.14
CA THR A 206 -0.26 27.74 20.07
C THR A 206 0.53 26.53 20.54
N LEU A 207 -0.13 25.37 20.65
CA LEU A 207 0.48 24.13 21.15
C LEU A 207 1.03 23.22 20.04
N GLY A 208 0.72 23.50 18.79
CA GLY A 208 1.24 22.75 17.66
C GLY A 208 0.93 23.43 16.34
N TRP A 209 1.78 23.24 15.35
CA TRP A 209 1.69 23.92 14.06
C TRP A 209 2.35 23.14 12.93
N THR A 210 1.97 23.48 11.70
CA THR A 210 2.74 23.14 10.50
C THR A 210 3.60 24.33 10.06
N HIS A 211 4.72 24.04 9.42
CA HIS A 211 5.65 25.02 8.90
C HIS A 211 6.32 24.53 7.61
N LYS A 212 6.73 25.46 6.74
CA LYS A 212 7.51 25.17 5.54
C LYS A 212 8.91 25.72 5.71
N TYR A 213 9.90 24.81 5.70
CA TYR A 213 11.31 25.15 5.67
C TYR A 213 11.88 24.72 4.31
N GLY A 214 12.12 25.69 3.43
CA GLY A 214 12.50 25.42 2.04
C GLY A 214 11.44 24.54 1.35
N ASN A 215 11.87 23.37 0.86
CA ASN A 215 10.99 22.40 0.22
C ASN A 215 10.31 21.45 1.23
N SER A 216 10.74 21.42 2.48
CA SER A 216 10.27 20.48 3.48
C SER A 216 9.08 20.98 4.28
N THR A 217 8.22 20.02 4.61
CA THR A 217 7.14 20.20 5.57
C THR A 217 7.62 19.81 6.96
N VAL A 218 7.36 20.67 7.95
CA VAL A 218 7.67 20.45 9.36
C VAL A 218 6.39 20.53 10.18
N VAL A 219 6.22 19.59 11.12
CA VAL A 219 5.16 19.64 12.14
C VAL A 219 5.83 19.76 13.50
N TYR A 220 5.35 20.67 14.33
CA TYR A 220 5.71 20.74 15.74
C TYR A 220 4.50 20.48 16.63
N ILE A 221 4.69 19.67 17.67
CA ILE A 221 3.70 19.41 18.72
C ILE A 221 4.39 19.65 20.06
N GLN A 222 3.89 20.62 20.84
CA GLN A 222 4.44 20.96 22.16
C GLN A 222 4.15 19.87 23.19
N LEU A 223 3.01 19.20 23.10
CA LEU A 223 2.66 18.14 24.03
C LEU A 223 3.62 16.94 23.90
N GLY A 224 3.73 16.15 24.96
CA GLY A 224 4.46 14.89 24.99
C GLY A 224 5.60 14.83 25.98
N HIS A 225 5.46 15.37 27.21
CA HIS A 225 6.53 15.31 28.21
C HIS A 225 6.78 13.89 28.74
N GLY A 226 5.70 13.13 28.96
CA GLY A 226 5.80 11.88 29.70
C GLY A 226 4.60 10.96 29.53
N PRO A 227 4.61 9.84 30.28
CA PRO A 227 3.71 8.71 30.05
C PRO A 227 2.22 9.04 30.19
N THR A 228 1.85 10.06 30.98
CA THR A 228 0.46 10.54 31.05
C THR A 228 -0.04 11.00 29.67
N THR A 229 0.79 11.77 28.96
CA THR A 229 0.49 12.25 27.60
C THR A 229 0.63 11.13 26.58
N PHE A 230 1.66 10.27 26.70
CA PHE A 230 1.85 9.14 25.78
C PHE A 230 0.69 8.16 25.78
N ARG A 231 -0.05 8.04 26.89
CA ARG A 231 -1.24 7.17 27.00
C ARG A 231 -2.52 7.79 26.48
N SER A 232 -2.55 9.11 26.24
CA SER A 232 -3.72 9.78 25.68
C SER A 232 -3.99 9.29 24.25
N LEU A 233 -5.22 8.83 24.00
CA LEU A 233 -5.64 8.38 22.67
C LEU A 233 -5.63 9.52 21.66
N ASP A 234 -6.04 10.72 22.08
CA ASP A 234 -6.04 11.91 21.21
C ASP A 234 -4.61 12.34 20.85
N TYR A 235 -3.68 12.29 21.82
CA TYR A 235 -2.27 12.59 21.54
C TYR A 235 -1.62 11.53 20.63
N ARG A 236 -1.84 10.24 20.90
CA ARG A 236 -1.36 9.16 20.02
C ARG A 236 -1.88 9.34 18.60
N ARG A 237 -3.17 9.60 18.45
CA ARG A 237 -3.80 9.86 17.15
C ARG A 237 -3.14 11.04 16.46
N LEU A 238 -2.95 12.16 17.15
CA LEU A 238 -2.29 13.35 16.61
C LEU A 238 -0.88 13.07 16.08
N VAL A 239 -0.05 12.37 16.86
CA VAL A 239 1.33 12.03 16.45
C VAL A 239 1.31 11.12 15.22
N MET A 240 0.46 10.08 15.21
CA MET A 240 0.41 9.14 14.10
C MET A 240 -0.20 9.75 12.83
N GLN A 241 -1.22 10.59 12.94
CA GLN A 241 -1.73 11.37 11.81
C GLN A 241 -0.68 12.33 11.26
N SER A 242 0.13 12.94 12.13
CA SER A 242 1.25 13.79 11.70
C SER A 242 2.28 12.99 10.89
N ILE A 243 2.65 11.79 11.34
CA ILE A 243 3.57 10.90 10.62
C ILE A 243 2.99 10.51 9.25
N ARG A 244 1.73 10.03 9.22
CA ARG A 244 1.06 9.63 7.98
C ARG A 244 0.90 10.80 7.01
N TRP A 245 0.56 11.98 7.49
CA TRP A 245 0.43 13.17 6.65
C TRP A 245 1.76 13.59 6.05
N LEU A 246 2.80 13.66 6.89
CA LEU A 246 4.17 13.98 6.46
C LEU A 246 4.68 12.97 5.42
N ALA A 247 4.36 11.69 5.60
CA ALA A 247 4.70 10.63 4.65
C ALA A 247 3.82 10.65 3.38
N GLY A 248 2.79 11.50 3.30
CA GLY A 248 1.83 11.56 2.19
C GLY A 248 0.91 10.35 2.11
N ALA A 249 0.64 9.71 3.24
CA ALA A 249 -0.11 8.46 3.38
C ALA A 249 -1.54 8.63 3.90
N LEU A 250 -1.94 9.84 4.34
CA LEU A 250 -3.36 10.13 4.59
C LEU A 250 -4.13 10.33 3.27
N PRO A 251 -5.41 9.92 3.19
CA PRO A 251 -6.27 10.27 2.08
C PRO A 251 -6.35 11.78 1.86
N ASP A 252 -6.46 12.20 0.59
CA ASP A 252 -6.69 13.61 0.25
C ASP A 252 -8.04 14.06 0.84
N PRO A 253 -8.08 15.04 1.76
CA PRO A 253 -9.33 15.46 2.36
C PRO A 253 -10.28 16.15 1.37
N SER A 254 -9.81 16.57 0.19
CA SER A 254 -10.60 17.29 -0.79
C SER A 254 -11.80 16.46 -1.27
N GLU A 255 -12.95 17.11 -1.42
CA GLU A 255 -14.13 16.49 -2.05
C GLU A 255 -14.08 16.62 -3.58
N GLU A 256 -12.93 16.96 -4.16
CA GLU A 256 -12.79 17.16 -5.59
C GLU A 256 -13.01 15.85 -6.37
N GLY A 257 -13.97 15.90 -7.30
CA GLY A 257 -14.40 14.75 -8.10
C GLY A 257 -15.36 13.80 -7.39
N PHE A 258 -15.80 14.10 -6.16
CA PHE A 258 -16.85 13.35 -5.48
C PHE A 258 -18.25 13.84 -5.91
N THR A 259 -19.18 12.89 -6.00
CA THR A 259 -20.61 13.11 -6.22
C THR A 259 -21.39 12.63 -4.98
N PRO A 260 -22.31 13.43 -4.43
CA PRO A 260 -23.13 13.00 -3.30
C PRO A 260 -24.14 11.92 -3.70
N LEU A 261 -24.17 10.82 -2.96
CA LEU A 261 -25.23 9.80 -3.01
C LEU A 261 -26.39 10.14 -2.08
N PHE A 262 -26.14 10.87 -0.99
CA PHE A 262 -27.18 11.42 -0.13
C PHE A 262 -27.28 12.93 -0.35
N ASN A 263 -28.50 13.42 -0.58
CA ASN A 263 -28.76 14.82 -0.93
C ASN A 263 -28.91 15.76 0.29
N GLY A 264 -28.86 15.23 1.52
CA GLY A 264 -29.00 16.00 2.75
C GLY A 264 -30.44 16.40 3.10
N LYS A 265 -31.45 15.96 2.34
CA LYS A 265 -32.84 16.41 2.47
C LYS A 265 -33.83 15.26 2.62
N ASP A 266 -33.71 14.23 1.78
CA ASP A 266 -34.63 13.09 1.72
C ASP A 266 -33.91 11.85 1.16
N LEU A 267 -34.66 10.76 0.95
CA LEU A 267 -34.14 9.50 0.42
C LEU A 267 -34.32 9.38 -1.10
N GLU A 268 -34.54 10.48 -1.83
CA GLU A 268 -34.55 10.45 -3.30
C GLU A 268 -33.20 9.90 -3.80
N GLY A 269 -33.26 8.96 -4.76
CA GLY A 269 -32.07 8.26 -5.23
C GLY A 269 -31.66 7.06 -4.38
N TRP A 270 -32.49 6.62 -3.43
CA TRP A 270 -32.31 5.37 -2.67
C TRP A 270 -33.49 4.42 -2.85
N LYS A 271 -33.20 3.12 -2.88
CA LYS A 271 -34.18 2.03 -2.84
C LYS A 271 -34.05 1.29 -1.52
N ILE A 272 -35.13 1.22 -0.75
CA ILE A 272 -35.20 0.45 0.50
C ILE A 272 -35.71 -0.96 0.19
N THR A 273 -35.03 -1.98 0.70
CA THR A 273 -35.41 -3.40 0.48
C THR A 273 -36.38 -3.91 1.54
N GLY A 274 -36.21 -3.47 2.80
CA GLY A 274 -37.12 -3.78 3.90
C GLY A 274 -38.31 -2.83 3.96
N LYS A 275 -38.78 -2.56 5.18
CA LYS A 275 -39.86 -1.61 5.44
C LYS A 275 -39.38 -0.17 5.23
N PRO A 276 -40.14 0.68 4.50
CA PRO A 276 -39.78 2.08 4.31
C PRO A 276 -39.55 2.87 5.61
N GLU A 277 -40.26 2.51 6.68
CA GLU A 277 -40.13 3.13 8.01
C GLU A 277 -38.78 2.85 8.67
N GLY A 278 -37.99 1.92 8.13
CA GLY A 278 -36.66 1.58 8.61
C GLY A 278 -35.61 2.67 8.43
N PHE A 279 -35.86 3.63 7.52
CA PHE A 279 -34.99 4.78 7.27
C PHE A 279 -35.81 6.06 7.20
N ALA A 280 -35.35 7.10 7.90
CA ALA A 280 -35.95 8.42 7.84
C ALA A 280 -34.86 9.49 7.75
N VAL A 281 -35.16 10.64 7.15
CA VAL A 281 -34.26 11.81 7.23
C VAL A 281 -34.75 12.72 8.34
N LYS A 282 -33.86 13.04 9.29
CA LYS A 282 -34.10 13.98 10.40
C LYS A 282 -32.92 14.95 10.47
N ASP A 283 -33.19 16.25 10.52
CA ASP A 283 -32.14 17.29 10.64
C ASP A 283 -30.99 17.16 9.63
N GLY A 284 -31.33 16.77 8.39
CA GLY A 284 -30.36 16.59 7.32
C GLY A 284 -29.47 15.35 7.43
N VAL A 285 -29.80 14.40 8.33
CA VAL A 285 -29.13 13.10 8.44
C VAL A 285 -30.10 11.96 8.17
N ILE A 286 -29.62 10.91 7.52
CA ILE A 286 -30.33 9.64 7.44
C ILE A 286 -30.24 8.98 8.81
N ARG A 287 -31.37 8.55 9.36
CA ARG A 287 -31.48 7.84 10.63
C ARG A 287 -32.19 6.51 10.43
N SER A 288 -31.62 5.45 10.99
CA SER A 288 -32.28 4.15 11.15
C SER A 288 -32.28 3.76 12.62
N ASP A 289 -33.47 3.59 13.17
CA ASP A 289 -33.71 3.12 14.53
C ASP A 289 -33.91 1.60 14.53
N SER A 290 -33.41 0.90 15.55
CA SER A 290 -33.53 -0.56 15.60
C SER A 290 -34.99 -1.04 15.62
N ASN A 291 -35.20 -2.28 15.17
CA ASN A 291 -36.51 -2.96 15.13
C ASN A 291 -37.56 -2.35 14.18
N GLN A 292 -37.17 -1.41 13.32
CA GLN A 292 -38.04 -0.88 12.27
C GLN A 292 -38.06 -1.76 11.01
N GLY A 293 -37.08 -2.65 10.85
CA GLY A 293 -37.04 -3.66 9.79
C GLY A 293 -36.73 -3.07 8.41
N GLY A 294 -35.79 -2.13 8.34
CA GLY A 294 -35.35 -1.50 7.09
C GLY A 294 -34.49 -2.41 6.22
N ASP A 295 -33.86 -3.43 6.82
CA ASP A 295 -32.92 -4.35 6.20
C ASP A 295 -31.69 -3.61 5.63
N TRP A 296 -31.80 -3.11 4.40
CA TRP A 296 -30.81 -2.21 3.81
C TRP A 296 -31.47 -1.33 2.75
N MET A 297 -30.81 -0.21 2.45
CA MET A 297 -31.13 0.65 1.31
C MET A 297 -29.93 0.78 0.39
N HIS A 298 -30.17 0.99 -0.90
CA HIS A 298 -29.10 1.05 -1.89
C HIS A 298 -29.35 2.02 -3.03
N THR A 299 -28.26 2.36 -3.70
CA THR A 299 -28.23 3.16 -4.93
C THR A 299 -29.01 2.48 -6.07
N PRO A 300 -29.59 3.24 -7.03
CA PRO A 300 -30.40 2.69 -8.11
C PRO A 300 -29.55 2.09 -9.25
N ARG A 301 -28.24 2.32 -9.23
CA ARG A 301 -27.28 1.81 -10.22
C ARG A 301 -26.11 1.14 -9.53
N THR A 302 -25.38 0.34 -10.28
CA THR A 302 -24.18 -0.33 -9.81
C THR A 302 -22.93 0.51 -10.04
N TYR A 303 -21.88 0.18 -9.28
CA TYR A 303 -20.58 0.80 -9.28
C TYR A 303 -19.50 -0.28 -9.33
N THR A 304 -18.42 -0.02 -10.07
CA THR A 304 -17.30 -0.96 -10.23
C THR A 304 -16.10 -0.50 -9.41
N ASN A 305 -15.45 0.58 -9.86
CA ASN A 305 -14.29 1.15 -9.20
C ASN A 305 -14.62 2.53 -8.68
N PHE A 306 -14.38 2.75 -7.40
CA PHE A 306 -14.75 3.98 -6.74
C PHE A 306 -14.03 4.17 -5.40
N ILE A 307 -13.97 5.42 -4.98
CA ILE A 307 -13.76 5.80 -3.59
C ILE A 307 -15.12 6.20 -3.03
N LEU A 308 -15.55 5.56 -1.95
CA LEU A 308 -16.77 5.87 -1.21
C LEU A 308 -16.38 6.51 0.13
N ARG A 309 -16.93 7.68 0.46
CA ARG A 309 -16.79 8.31 1.77
C ARG A 309 -18.13 8.33 2.47
N VAL A 310 -18.16 7.85 3.70
CA VAL A 310 -19.36 7.80 4.53
C VAL A 310 -19.05 8.41 5.88
N GLU A 311 -19.76 9.47 6.25
CA GLU A 311 -19.73 9.99 7.63
C GLU A 311 -20.92 9.46 8.40
N TRP A 312 -20.65 8.77 9.49
CA TRP A 312 -21.64 8.07 10.30
C TRP A 312 -21.39 8.26 11.80
N ARG A 313 -22.44 8.05 12.59
CA ARG A 313 -22.34 7.87 14.05
C ARG A 313 -23.39 6.88 14.51
N VAL A 314 -23.07 6.12 15.55
CA VAL A 314 -23.92 5.02 16.01
C VAL A 314 -24.19 5.11 17.52
N GLY A 315 -25.42 4.79 17.93
CA GLY A 315 -25.81 4.70 19.34
C GLY A 315 -25.13 3.53 20.06
N MET A 316 -25.12 3.54 21.39
CA MET A 316 -24.54 2.45 22.21
C MET A 316 -25.13 1.08 21.82
N GLY A 317 -24.30 0.02 21.79
CA GLY A 317 -24.69 -1.32 21.34
C GLY A 317 -25.04 -1.39 19.84
N GLY A 318 -24.66 -0.38 19.08
CA GLY A 318 -25.00 -0.24 17.67
C GLY A 318 -24.30 -1.25 16.79
N ASN A 319 -25.04 -1.77 15.81
CA ASN A 319 -24.55 -2.66 14.78
C ASN A 319 -25.22 -2.29 13.45
N SER A 320 -24.41 -2.07 12.44
CA SER A 320 -24.80 -1.71 11.08
C SER A 320 -23.62 -2.01 10.12
N GLY A 321 -23.74 -1.61 8.86
CA GLY A 321 -22.73 -1.86 7.85
C GLY A 321 -22.91 -1.00 6.60
N ILE A 322 -21.81 -0.83 5.87
CA ILE A 322 -21.79 -0.23 4.54
C ILE A 322 -21.54 -1.37 3.54
N PHE A 323 -22.46 -1.56 2.60
CA PHE A 323 -22.32 -2.57 1.56
C PHE A 323 -21.69 -1.97 0.31
N VAL A 324 -20.68 -2.64 -0.22
CA VAL A 324 -20.07 -2.32 -1.51
C VAL A 324 -20.20 -3.50 -2.47
N ARG A 325 -20.50 -3.18 -3.73
CA ARG A 325 -20.65 -4.16 -4.82
C ARG A 325 -21.68 -5.26 -4.54
N ALA A 326 -22.71 -4.98 -3.73
CA ALA A 326 -23.79 -5.92 -3.43
C ALA A 326 -24.70 -6.18 -4.63
N GLN A 327 -25.37 -7.33 -4.67
CA GLN A 327 -26.33 -7.67 -5.72
C GLN A 327 -27.75 -7.63 -5.17
N GLU A 328 -28.69 -7.16 -5.97
CA GLU A 328 -30.11 -7.16 -5.63
C GLU A 328 -30.70 -8.58 -5.64
N GLY A 329 -31.72 -8.84 -4.81
CA GLY A 329 -32.39 -10.14 -4.72
C GLY A 329 -31.60 -11.23 -3.98
N ARG A 330 -30.47 -10.87 -3.37
CA ARG A 330 -29.68 -11.71 -2.46
C ARG A 330 -29.38 -10.95 -1.17
N PHE A 331 -28.95 -11.66 -0.14
CA PHE A 331 -28.46 -11.02 1.07
C PHE A 331 -27.20 -10.18 0.75
N PRO A 332 -27.15 -8.88 1.08
CA PRO A 332 -26.08 -7.99 0.64
C PRO A 332 -24.70 -8.38 1.22
N TRP A 333 -24.64 -8.90 2.44
CA TRP A 333 -23.40 -9.43 3.06
C TRP A 333 -22.87 -10.71 2.36
N LEU A 334 -23.74 -11.48 1.70
CA LEU A 334 -23.35 -12.67 0.92
C LEU A 334 -23.09 -12.39 -0.56
N SER A 335 -23.65 -11.31 -1.09
CA SER A 335 -23.56 -10.99 -2.52
C SER A 335 -22.54 -9.91 -2.85
N GLY A 336 -22.25 -8.99 -1.92
CA GLY A 336 -21.21 -7.96 -2.03
C GLY A 336 -20.16 -8.11 -0.94
N THR A 337 -19.68 -6.99 -0.40
CA THR A 337 -18.80 -6.96 0.77
C THR A 337 -19.35 -5.96 1.78
N GLU A 338 -19.40 -6.35 3.04
CA GLU A 338 -19.83 -5.49 4.14
C GLU A 338 -18.60 -4.89 4.83
N ILE A 339 -18.57 -3.57 4.94
CA ILE A 339 -17.68 -2.83 5.82
C ILE A 339 -18.44 -2.58 7.11
N GLN A 340 -17.98 -3.23 8.17
CA GLN A 340 -18.71 -3.28 9.44
C GLN A 340 -18.76 -1.91 10.14
N ILE A 341 -19.88 -1.62 10.80
CA ILE A 341 -20.02 -0.57 11.81
C ILE A 341 -20.52 -1.21 13.10
N SER A 342 -19.72 -1.12 14.17
CA SER A 342 -20.06 -1.68 15.49
C SER A 342 -19.38 -0.89 16.60
N ASN A 343 -20.08 -0.70 17.73
CA ASN A 343 -19.44 -0.28 18.97
C ASN A 343 -19.54 -1.31 20.10
N GLU A 344 -20.08 -2.50 19.80
CA GLU A 344 -19.90 -3.65 20.66
C GLU A 344 -18.49 -4.20 20.51
N TYR A 345 -17.92 -4.68 21.63
CA TYR A 345 -16.62 -5.35 21.59
C TYR A 345 -16.72 -6.64 20.76
N ARG A 346 -16.11 -6.59 19.57
CA ARG A 346 -15.98 -7.71 18.63
C ARG A 346 -14.51 -8.03 18.36
N ASP A 347 -14.25 -9.23 17.84
CA ASP A 347 -12.94 -9.63 17.34
C ASP A 347 -12.58 -8.87 16.05
N PRO A 348 -11.28 -8.77 15.69
CA PRO A 348 -10.83 -7.92 14.58
C PRO A 348 -11.50 -8.12 13.21
N PRO A 349 -11.90 -9.34 12.79
CA PRO A 349 -12.67 -9.56 11.55
C PRO A 349 -14.13 -9.08 11.58
N HIS A 350 -14.67 -8.71 12.73
CA HIS A 350 -16.08 -8.37 12.90
C HIS A 350 -16.31 -7.02 13.61
N CYS A 351 -15.26 -6.23 13.82
CA CYS A 351 -15.36 -4.89 14.41
C CYS A 351 -15.41 -3.80 13.33
N THR A 352 -15.61 -2.53 13.70
CA THR A 352 -15.74 -1.42 12.74
C THR A 352 -14.58 -1.38 11.75
N GLY A 353 -14.89 -1.17 10.47
CA GLY A 353 -13.91 -1.06 9.39
C GLY A 353 -13.45 -2.39 8.79
N ALA A 354 -13.75 -3.53 9.43
CA ALA A 354 -13.43 -4.85 8.87
C ALA A 354 -14.24 -5.12 7.60
N LEU A 355 -13.67 -5.92 6.68
CA LEU A 355 -14.51 -6.62 5.70
C LEU A 355 -15.13 -7.79 6.47
N TYR A 356 -16.41 -7.68 6.82
CA TYR A 356 -17.04 -8.52 7.84
C TYR A 356 -16.82 -10.03 7.62
N GLY A 357 -16.08 -10.67 8.53
CA GLY A 357 -15.71 -12.09 8.48
C GLY A 357 -14.71 -12.48 7.38
N MET A 358 -14.17 -11.50 6.64
CA MET A 358 -13.34 -11.71 5.43
C MET A 358 -11.94 -11.09 5.53
N ALA A 359 -11.80 -9.91 6.15
CA ALA A 359 -10.51 -9.29 6.40
C ALA A 359 -10.54 -8.51 7.73
N ALA A 360 -9.58 -8.83 8.59
CA ALA A 360 -9.43 -8.19 9.90
C ALA A 360 -8.88 -6.78 9.80
N VAL A 361 -9.32 -5.89 10.69
CA VAL A 361 -8.68 -4.59 10.84
C VAL A 361 -7.29 -4.71 11.48
N SER A 362 -6.37 -3.86 11.03
CA SER A 362 -5.11 -3.60 11.70
C SER A 362 -4.61 -2.20 11.30
N PRO A 363 -4.55 -1.22 12.22
CA PRO A 363 -4.90 -1.31 13.64
C PRO A 363 -6.42 -1.29 13.86
N ARG A 364 -6.85 -1.49 15.11
CA ARG A 364 -8.27 -1.32 15.48
C ARG A 364 -8.65 0.17 15.49
N PRO A 365 -9.74 0.58 14.82
CA PRO A 365 -10.16 1.97 14.80
C PRO A 365 -10.85 2.42 16.11
N ASP A 366 -11.17 3.72 16.19
CA ASP A 366 -12.07 4.25 17.22
C ASP A 366 -13.50 3.79 16.95
N GLU A 367 -14.17 3.28 17.98
CA GLU A 367 -15.51 2.69 17.91
C GLU A 367 -16.47 3.37 18.90
N ARG A 368 -16.14 4.57 19.41
CA ARG A 368 -16.95 5.26 20.42
C ARG A 368 -18.38 5.54 19.92
N ALA A 369 -19.34 5.26 20.77
CA ALA A 369 -20.73 5.61 20.51
C ALA A 369 -20.93 7.13 20.41
N THR A 370 -21.88 7.56 19.57
CA THR A 370 -22.33 8.95 19.41
C THR A 370 -21.32 9.96 18.86
N VAL A 371 -20.10 9.51 18.54
CA VAL A 371 -19.06 10.29 17.86
C VAL A 371 -19.20 10.14 16.36
N TRP A 372 -18.94 11.22 15.62
CA TRP A 372 -18.92 11.19 14.16
C TRP A 372 -17.59 10.61 13.66
N HIS A 373 -17.70 9.55 12.88
CA HIS A 373 -16.59 8.90 12.20
C HIS A 373 -16.73 9.06 10.68
N GLU A 374 -15.60 9.01 9.97
CA GLU A 374 -15.55 8.86 8.52
C GLU A 374 -14.97 7.49 8.15
N THR A 375 -15.69 6.75 7.31
CA THR A 375 -15.15 5.57 6.64
C THR A 375 -14.95 5.89 5.16
N GLU A 376 -13.71 5.77 4.68
CA GLU A 376 -13.36 5.87 3.26
C GLU A 376 -13.01 4.49 2.71
N ILE A 377 -13.69 4.07 1.64
CA ILE A 377 -13.61 2.72 1.07
C ILE A 377 -13.16 2.84 -0.38
N HIS A 378 -11.98 2.31 -0.68
CA HIS A 378 -11.43 2.26 -2.03
C HIS A 378 -11.74 0.89 -2.59
N CYS A 379 -12.63 0.84 -3.57
CA CYS A 379 -12.91 -0.35 -4.36
C CYS A 379 -12.21 -0.15 -5.71
N ASP A 380 -11.09 -0.82 -5.93
CA ASP A 380 -10.31 -0.67 -7.14
C ASP A 380 -9.96 -2.05 -7.71
N GLY A 381 -10.89 -2.54 -8.53
CA GLY A 381 -10.85 -3.89 -9.03
C GLY A 381 -10.80 -4.91 -7.91
N TYR A 382 -9.84 -5.84 -7.91
CA TYR A 382 -9.67 -6.78 -6.81
C TYR A 382 -9.10 -6.16 -5.53
N ARG A 383 -8.51 -4.96 -5.58
CA ARG A 383 -7.96 -4.32 -4.37
C ARG A 383 -9.07 -3.57 -3.63
N MET A 384 -9.15 -3.81 -2.32
CA MET A 384 -10.05 -3.12 -1.41
C MET A 384 -9.24 -2.49 -0.28
N LYS A 385 -9.38 -1.18 -0.08
CA LYS A 385 -8.82 -0.48 1.08
C LYS A 385 -9.92 0.18 1.89
N VAL A 386 -9.81 0.10 3.20
CA VAL A 386 -10.72 0.77 4.13
C VAL A 386 -9.91 1.66 5.05
N PHE A 387 -10.31 2.92 5.15
CA PHE A 387 -9.81 3.87 6.12
C PHE A 387 -10.93 4.20 7.10
N CYS A 388 -10.61 4.20 8.39
CA CYS A 388 -11.48 4.72 9.44
C CYS A 388 -10.80 5.93 10.07
N ASP A 389 -11.44 7.09 9.99
CA ASP A 389 -10.88 8.37 10.43
C ASP A 389 -9.47 8.62 9.89
N HIS A 390 -9.31 8.37 8.59
CA HIS A 390 -8.05 8.42 7.82
C HIS A 390 -6.98 7.39 8.19
N VAL A 391 -7.24 6.51 9.16
CA VAL A 391 -6.35 5.40 9.50
C VAL A 391 -6.65 4.24 8.55
N PRO A 392 -5.67 3.77 7.74
CA PRO A 392 -5.86 2.55 6.95
C PRO A 392 -6.01 1.37 7.90
N VAL A 393 -7.18 0.71 7.87
CA VAL A 393 -7.48 -0.44 8.73
C VAL A 393 -7.53 -1.75 7.94
N VAL A 394 -7.81 -1.69 6.65
CA VAL A 394 -7.77 -2.84 5.73
C VAL A 394 -7.11 -2.41 4.42
N ASP A 395 -6.23 -3.25 3.89
CA ASP A 395 -5.74 -3.19 2.50
C ASP A 395 -5.56 -4.64 2.04
N VAL A 396 -6.39 -5.09 1.09
CA VAL A 396 -6.36 -6.47 0.61
C VAL A 396 -6.50 -6.53 -0.90
N ASP A 397 -5.77 -7.45 -1.51
CA ASP A 397 -6.13 -7.98 -2.83
C ASP A 397 -7.07 -9.18 -2.64
N ALA A 398 -8.32 -9.02 -3.08
CA ALA A 398 -9.36 -10.05 -2.98
C ALA A 398 -8.97 -11.39 -3.63
N ARG A 399 -8.02 -11.40 -4.57
CA ARG A 399 -7.50 -12.65 -5.17
C ARG A 399 -6.69 -13.48 -4.18
N ASN A 400 -6.08 -12.83 -3.18
CA ASN A 400 -5.25 -13.46 -2.16
C ASN A 400 -6.05 -13.85 -0.90
N VAL A 401 -7.34 -13.52 -0.86
CA VAL A 401 -8.23 -13.82 0.27
C VAL A 401 -9.27 -14.85 -0.20
N PRO A 402 -9.11 -16.15 0.13
CA PRO A 402 -9.94 -17.22 -0.45
C PRO A 402 -11.45 -17.02 -0.31
N VAL A 403 -11.92 -16.43 0.79
CA VAL A 403 -13.35 -16.15 1.01
C VAL A 403 -13.91 -15.00 0.14
N LEU A 404 -13.03 -14.17 -0.42
CA LEU A 404 -13.39 -13.13 -1.39
C LEU A 404 -13.35 -13.65 -2.85
N ALA A 405 -12.89 -14.87 -3.09
CA ALA A 405 -12.83 -15.44 -4.44
C ALA A 405 -14.24 -15.49 -5.07
N GLY A 406 -14.36 -14.97 -6.29
CA GLY A 406 -15.62 -14.94 -7.04
C GLY A 406 -16.63 -13.86 -6.59
N ARG A 407 -16.28 -13.00 -5.64
CA ARG A 407 -17.10 -11.82 -5.31
C ARG A 407 -17.18 -10.88 -6.53
N PRO A 408 -18.34 -10.23 -6.75
CA PRO A 408 -18.51 -9.34 -7.89
C PRO A 408 -17.63 -8.10 -7.77
N LEU A 409 -17.06 -7.66 -8.90
CA LEU A 409 -16.34 -6.39 -9.00
C LEU A 409 -17.28 -5.19 -9.25
N THR A 410 -18.55 -5.46 -9.56
CA THR A 410 -19.56 -4.45 -9.86
C THR A 410 -20.84 -4.76 -9.09
N GLY A 411 -21.41 -3.77 -8.41
CA GLY A 411 -22.70 -3.94 -7.73
C GLY A 411 -23.15 -2.65 -7.05
N PHE A 412 -24.23 -2.72 -6.28
CA PHE A 412 -24.79 -1.58 -5.58
C PHE A 412 -23.94 -1.16 -4.39
N ILE A 413 -23.94 0.15 -4.13
CA ILE A 413 -23.53 0.73 -2.84
C ILE A 413 -24.79 0.82 -1.97
N GLY A 414 -24.70 0.37 -0.71
CA GLY A 414 -25.83 0.35 0.22
C GLY A 414 -25.46 0.62 1.67
N LEU A 415 -26.47 0.96 2.46
CA LEU A 415 -26.37 1.19 3.91
C LEU A 415 -27.33 0.21 4.60
N GLN A 416 -26.85 -0.48 5.63
CA GLN A 416 -27.65 -1.38 6.44
C GLN A 416 -28.50 -0.58 7.45
N ASP A 417 -29.65 -1.13 7.84
CA ASP A 417 -30.38 -0.60 8.98
C ASP A 417 -29.63 -0.84 10.31
N SER A 418 -30.17 -0.30 11.40
CA SER A 418 -29.69 -0.66 12.74
C SER A 418 -30.32 -1.99 13.18
N HIS A 419 -29.54 -3.07 13.29
CA HIS A 419 -30.10 -4.41 13.47
C HIS A 419 -29.85 -5.08 14.85
N ASN A 420 -29.39 -4.34 15.86
CA ASN A 420 -29.25 -4.83 17.24
C ASN A 420 -30.33 -4.27 18.19
N ARG A 421 -30.49 -4.79 19.42
CA ARG A 421 -31.57 -4.39 20.34
C ARG A 421 -31.30 -3.00 20.96
N GLU A 422 -32.21 -2.05 20.72
CA GLU A 422 -32.28 -0.71 21.33
C GLU A 422 -31.15 0.26 20.97
N SER A 423 -30.80 0.37 19.68
CA SER A 423 -29.81 1.34 19.19
C SER A 423 -30.30 2.12 17.95
N TRP A 424 -29.39 2.84 17.32
CA TRP A 424 -29.63 3.62 16.11
C TRP A 424 -28.33 3.86 15.34
N ILE A 425 -28.44 4.11 14.03
CA ILE A 425 -27.33 4.56 13.17
C ILE A 425 -27.76 5.84 12.43
N GLU A 426 -26.83 6.78 12.29
CA GLU A 426 -27.02 7.99 11.49
C GLU A 426 -25.92 8.18 10.46
N TYR A 427 -26.29 8.65 9.28
CA TYR A 427 -25.39 9.01 8.18
C TYR A 427 -25.68 10.44 7.75
N ARG A 428 -24.67 11.32 7.78
CA ARG A 428 -24.85 12.72 7.34
C ARG A 428 -24.26 13.00 5.96
N LYS A 429 -23.34 12.15 5.51
CA LYS A 429 -22.63 12.32 4.25
C LYS A 429 -22.33 10.96 3.63
N VAL A 430 -22.67 10.82 2.36
CA VAL A 430 -22.34 9.65 1.53
C VAL A 430 -21.90 10.17 0.17
N LEU A 431 -20.60 10.10 -0.13
CA LEU A 431 -20.02 10.60 -1.38
C LEU A 431 -19.35 9.47 -2.14
N VAL A 432 -19.47 9.48 -3.46
CA VAL A 432 -18.76 8.54 -4.34
C VAL A 432 -17.92 9.30 -5.36
N LYS A 433 -16.69 8.84 -5.56
CA LYS A 433 -15.82 9.24 -6.67
C LYS A 433 -15.55 8.01 -7.51
N GLU A 434 -16.16 7.92 -8.67
CA GLU A 434 -15.87 6.83 -9.60
C GLU A 434 -14.44 6.95 -10.09
N LEU A 435 -13.71 5.85 -10.03
CA LEU A 435 -12.35 5.78 -10.50
C LEU A 435 -12.35 5.27 -11.94
N PRO A 436 -11.44 5.77 -12.79
CA PRO A 436 -11.09 5.00 -13.96
C PRO A 436 -10.59 3.63 -13.50
N MET A 437 -10.77 2.65 -14.35
CA MET A 437 -10.34 1.30 -14.09
C MET A 437 -8.82 1.27 -13.89
N SER A 438 -8.34 0.97 -12.68
CA SER A 438 -6.89 1.02 -12.42
C SER A 438 -6.14 -0.12 -13.08
N GLU A 439 -4.86 0.14 -13.33
CA GLU A 439 -3.93 -0.71 -14.07
C GLU A 439 -3.69 -2.09 -13.40
N GLY A 440 -4.05 -2.26 -12.12
CA GLY A 440 -3.84 -3.50 -11.35
C GLY A 440 -5.11 -4.23 -10.88
N GLY A 441 -6.28 -3.58 -10.93
CA GLY A 441 -7.52 -4.13 -10.36
C GLY A 441 -8.56 -4.61 -11.39
N ALA A 442 -8.55 -4.05 -12.59
CA ALA A 442 -9.57 -4.14 -13.62
C ALA A 442 -9.99 -5.53 -14.11
N SER A 443 -9.05 -6.46 -14.10
CA SER A 443 -9.16 -7.73 -14.80
C SER A 443 -8.33 -8.78 -14.09
N THR A 444 -8.61 -10.06 -14.34
CA THR A 444 -7.66 -11.14 -14.00
C THR A 444 -6.32 -10.94 -14.70
N TRP A 445 -6.27 -10.13 -15.76
CA TRP A 445 -5.06 -9.83 -16.49
C TRP A 445 -4.21 -8.80 -15.77
N ARG A 446 -2.93 -9.12 -15.72
CA ARG A 446 -1.89 -8.30 -15.15
C ARG A 446 -1.08 -7.70 -16.30
N LEU A 447 -0.82 -6.41 -16.29
CA LEU A 447 0.05 -5.76 -17.28
C LEU A 447 1.41 -5.49 -16.64
N GLY A 448 2.47 -5.98 -17.27
CA GLY A 448 3.84 -5.76 -16.80
C GLY A 448 4.77 -5.43 -17.94
N THR A 449 6.05 -5.34 -17.64
CA THR A 449 7.11 -5.22 -18.66
C THR A 449 8.09 -6.37 -18.54
N GLN A 450 8.58 -6.84 -19.67
CA GLN A 450 9.81 -7.62 -19.75
C GLN A 450 10.98 -6.63 -19.60
N ALA A 451 11.87 -6.84 -18.63
CA ALA A 451 12.99 -5.93 -18.33
C ALA A 451 14.00 -5.75 -19.48
N TYR A 452 14.03 -6.67 -20.43
CA TYR A 452 14.83 -6.66 -21.66
C TYR A 452 14.43 -5.52 -22.61
N THR A 453 13.18 -5.04 -22.52
CA THR A 453 12.76 -3.74 -23.10
C THR A 453 13.74 -2.62 -22.74
N PHE A 454 14.31 -2.68 -21.53
CA PHE A 454 15.27 -1.73 -21.00
C PHE A 454 16.67 -2.33 -20.83
N HIS A 455 17.07 -3.33 -21.62
CA HIS A 455 18.38 -4.00 -21.46
C HIS A 455 19.59 -3.07 -21.68
N LYS A 456 19.40 -1.90 -22.30
CA LYS A 456 20.42 -0.84 -22.40
C LYS A 456 20.63 -0.06 -21.10
N TYR A 457 19.74 -0.25 -20.12
CA TYR A 457 19.77 0.31 -18.79
C TYR A 457 20.01 -0.79 -17.75
N SER A 458 20.37 -0.37 -16.54
CA SER A 458 20.48 -1.29 -15.41
C SER A 458 19.10 -1.81 -14.98
N LEU A 459 19.06 -2.88 -14.19
CA LEU A 459 17.83 -3.42 -13.60
C LEU A 459 17.14 -2.39 -12.71
N PHE A 460 17.89 -1.65 -11.88
CA PHE A 460 17.32 -0.59 -11.05
C PHE A 460 16.67 0.52 -11.87
N GLU A 461 17.29 0.94 -12.98
CA GLU A 461 16.70 1.90 -13.90
C GLU A 461 15.48 1.31 -14.64
N ALA A 462 15.51 0.02 -14.99
CA ALA A 462 14.36 -0.67 -15.59
C ALA A 462 13.15 -0.70 -14.63
N ILE A 463 13.39 -0.96 -13.34
CA ILE A 463 12.37 -0.91 -12.29
C ILE A 463 11.80 0.52 -12.16
N ASP A 464 12.66 1.55 -12.14
CA ASP A 464 12.22 2.94 -12.08
C ASP A 464 11.40 3.36 -13.31
N LYS A 465 11.80 2.89 -14.50
CA LYS A 465 11.06 3.12 -15.74
C LYS A 465 9.71 2.44 -15.74
N ALA A 466 9.63 1.18 -15.30
CA ALA A 466 8.37 0.45 -15.16
C ALA A 466 7.41 1.19 -14.22
N ARG A 467 7.91 1.66 -13.06
CA ARG A 467 7.13 2.50 -12.14
C ARG A 467 6.67 3.80 -12.80
N ALA A 468 7.54 4.49 -13.53
CA ALA A 468 7.22 5.73 -14.21
C ALA A 468 6.15 5.56 -15.31
N LEU A 469 5.99 4.35 -15.84
CA LEU A 469 4.94 3.98 -16.78
C LEU A 469 3.62 3.54 -16.10
N GLY A 470 3.57 3.51 -14.76
CA GLY A 470 2.41 3.04 -14.00
C GLY A 470 2.34 1.53 -13.76
N LEU A 471 3.28 0.75 -14.33
CA LEU A 471 3.24 -0.70 -14.27
C LEU A 471 3.50 -1.25 -12.86
N ASN A 472 2.77 -2.31 -12.50
CA ASN A 472 2.85 -2.97 -11.19
C ASN A 472 3.67 -4.27 -11.22
N TYR A 473 4.01 -4.76 -12.41
CA TYR A 473 4.63 -6.08 -12.61
C TYR A 473 5.84 -6.00 -13.54
N ILE A 474 6.86 -6.81 -13.24
CA ILE A 474 8.06 -6.93 -14.08
C ILE A 474 8.50 -8.39 -14.22
N GLU A 475 8.86 -8.79 -15.44
CA GLU A 475 9.63 -10.00 -15.71
C GLU A 475 11.12 -9.63 -15.79
N MET A 476 11.95 -10.24 -14.94
CA MET A 476 13.40 -9.99 -14.93
C MET A 476 14.14 -10.99 -15.82
N PHE A 477 15.24 -10.58 -16.45
CA PHE A 477 16.06 -11.48 -17.28
C PHE A 477 17.48 -11.70 -16.70
N PRO A 478 18.11 -12.87 -16.94
CA PRO A 478 19.48 -13.13 -16.49
C PRO A 478 20.51 -12.23 -17.17
N GLY A 479 21.44 -11.69 -16.39
CA GLY A 479 22.63 -11.01 -16.91
C GLY A 479 22.50 -9.49 -17.06
N GLN A 480 21.38 -8.90 -16.64
CA GLN A 480 21.22 -7.44 -16.64
C GLN A 480 22.19 -6.79 -15.64
N ALA A 481 22.77 -5.65 -15.99
CA ALA A 481 23.56 -4.86 -15.04
C ALA A 481 22.69 -4.42 -13.86
N LEU A 482 23.18 -4.48 -12.62
CA LEU A 482 22.36 -4.24 -11.43
C LEU A 482 21.90 -2.77 -11.34
N SER A 483 22.84 -1.84 -11.29
CA SER A 483 22.59 -0.42 -11.05
C SER A 483 23.65 0.46 -11.72
N PRO A 484 23.41 1.77 -11.92
CA PRO A 484 24.40 2.68 -12.49
C PRO A 484 25.68 2.81 -11.65
N ASP A 485 25.57 2.64 -10.33
CA ASP A 485 26.70 2.62 -9.39
C ASP A 485 27.42 1.26 -9.34
N LYS A 486 26.81 0.20 -9.87
CA LYS A 486 27.38 -1.16 -9.94
C LYS A 486 27.16 -1.81 -11.32
N PRO A 487 27.69 -1.21 -12.41
CA PRO A 487 27.41 -1.66 -13.78
C PRO A 487 28.02 -3.03 -14.13
N ASP A 488 29.08 -3.40 -13.42
CA ASP A 488 29.80 -4.67 -13.59
C ASP A 488 29.13 -5.84 -12.85
N VAL A 489 28.25 -5.56 -11.89
CA VAL A 489 27.49 -6.60 -11.18
C VAL A 489 26.31 -7.00 -12.05
N LYS A 490 26.27 -8.26 -12.47
CA LYS A 490 25.14 -8.82 -13.23
C LYS A 490 24.16 -9.50 -12.29
N PHE A 491 22.87 -9.28 -12.53
CA PHE A 491 21.80 -9.92 -11.78
C PHE A 491 21.32 -11.19 -12.50
N ASP A 492 21.38 -12.31 -11.81
CA ASP A 492 20.92 -13.62 -12.28
C ASP A 492 20.68 -14.60 -11.11
N HIS A 493 20.30 -15.83 -11.43
CA HIS A 493 20.03 -16.90 -10.45
C HIS A 493 21.26 -17.38 -9.65
N ASN A 494 22.46 -16.91 -9.98
CA ASN A 494 23.68 -17.15 -9.20
C ASN A 494 24.06 -15.94 -8.32
N SER A 495 23.29 -14.85 -8.37
CA SER A 495 23.56 -13.64 -7.59
C SER A 495 23.55 -13.94 -6.09
N PRO A 496 24.53 -13.44 -5.31
CA PRO A 496 24.56 -13.58 -3.85
C PRO A 496 23.31 -13.02 -3.17
N LYS A 497 23.01 -13.49 -1.97
CA LYS A 497 21.80 -13.10 -1.22
C LYS A 497 21.72 -11.58 -1.04
N GLU A 498 22.84 -10.92 -0.80
CA GLU A 498 22.92 -9.48 -0.60
C GLU A 498 22.45 -8.69 -1.83
N ILE A 499 22.76 -9.20 -3.04
CA ILE A 499 22.30 -8.61 -4.29
C ILE A 499 20.80 -8.86 -4.48
N ARG A 500 20.33 -10.06 -4.15
CA ARG A 500 18.90 -10.42 -4.23
C ARG A 500 18.04 -9.59 -3.27
N ASP A 501 18.51 -9.38 -2.05
CA ASP A 501 17.87 -8.53 -1.05
C ASP A 501 17.82 -7.06 -1.51
N ALA A 502 18.89 -6.56 -2.15
CA ALA A 502 18.91 -5.21 -2.70
C ALA A 502 17.90 -5.04 -3.85
N VAL A 503 17.76 -6.04 -4.73
CA VAL A 503 16.73 -6.03 -5.79
C VAL A 503 15.32 -6.09 -5.18
N ARG A 504 15.08 -6.92 -4.15
CA ARG A 504 13.79 -6.96 -3.44
C ARG A 504 13.43 -5.61 -2.83
N ALA A 505 14.37 -4.98 -2.13
CA ALA A 505 14.16 -3.66 -1.54
C ALA A 505 13.86 -2.60 -2.61
N LYS A 506 14.52 -2.67 -3.78
CA LYS A 506 14.25 -1.77 -4.90
C LYS A 506 12.85 -1.99 -5.50
N LEU A 507 12.43 -3.24 -5.67
CA LEU A 507 11.08 -3.59 -6.13
C LEU A 507 10.01 -3.09 -5.14
N GLU A 508 10.22 -3.32 -3.85
CA GLU A 508 9.32 -2.85 -2.77
C GLU A 508 9.23 -1.32 -2.74
N GLN A 509 10.38 -0.62 -2.77
CA GLN A 509 10.42 0.84 -2.88
C GLN A 509 9.66 1.35 -4.11
N ALA A 510 9.78 0.61 -5.22
CA ALA A 510 9.15 0.94 -6.48
C ALA A 510 7.66 0.56 -6.54
N GLY A 511 7.15 -0.26 -5.62
CA GLY A 511 5.79 -0.80 -5.68
C GLY A 511 5.58 -1.78 -6.83
N LEU A 512 6.64 -2.49 -7.24
CA LEU A 512 6.58 -3.49 -8.31
C LEU A 512 6.74 -4.92 -7.76
N THR A 513 5.98 -5.84 -8.34
CA THR A 513 6.13 -7.28 -8.10
C THR A 513 6.89 -7.94 -9.26
N ALA A 514 7.96 -8.68 -8.94
CA ALA A 514 8.60 -9.57 -9.91
C ALA A 514 7.73 -10.82 -10.11
N VAL A 515 7.12 -10.97 -11.29
CA VAL A 515 6.13 -12.03 -11.57
C VAL A 515 6.72 -13.23 -12.29
N ALA A 516 7.73 -12.98 -13.12
CA ALA A 516 8.40 -13.98 -13.94
C ALA A 516 9.91 -13.73 -14.01
N TYR A 517 10.66 -14.78 -14.36
CA TYR A 517 12.11 -14.71 -14.59
C TYR A 517 12.51 -15.45 -15.87
N GLY A 518 13.10 -14.75 -16.83
CA GLY A 518 13.61 -15.33 -18.07
C GLY A 518 13.89 -14.30 -19.17
N VAL A 519 14.25 -14.73 -20.38
CA VAL A 519 14.33 -16.12 -20.83
C VAL A 519 15.62 -16.80 -20.36
N VAL A 520 15.51 -17.85 -19.55
CA VAL A 520 16.66 -18.65 -19.07
C VAL A 520 16.82 -19.94 -19.89
N ARG A 521 18.06 -20.31 -20.21
CA ARG A 521 18.34 -21.60 -20.86
C ARG A 521 18.51 -22.69 -19.82
N ILE A 522 17.73 -23.75 -19.93
CA ILE A 522 17.86 -24.95 -19.09
C ILE A 522 18.35 -26.10 -19.98
N GLU A 523 19.67 -26.26 -20.02
CA GLU A 523 20.34 -27.27 -20.85
C GLU A 523 21.06 -28.35 -20.02
N GLY A 524 21.23 -28.11 -18.72
CA GLY A 524 22.05 -28.92 -17.79
C GLY A 524 21.28 -29.99 -17.02
N GLU A 525 22.00 -30.64 -16.09
CA GLU A 525 21.47 -31.67 -15.18
C GLU A 525 20.55 -31.07 -14.10
N GLU A 526 19.84 -31.93 -13.35
CA GLU A 526 18.86 -31.55 -12.31
C GLU A 526 19.33 -30.44 -11.36
N THR A 527 20.61 -30.45 -10.97
CA THR A 527 21.18 -29.42 -10.08
C THR A 527 21.11 -28.01 -10.67
N GLU A 528 21.41 -27.83 -11.96
CA GLU A 528 21.39 -26.50 -12.59
C GLU A 528 19.96 -26.01 -12.82
N ALA A 529 19.04 -26.91 -13.19
CA ALA A 529 17.63 -26.59 -13.26
C ALA A 529 17.10 -26.13 -11.89
N ARG A 530 17.41 -26.87 -10.81
CA ARG A 530 16.96 -26.53 -9.45
C ARG A 530 17.46 -25.18 -8.96
N LYS A 531 18.69 -24.75 -9.30
CA LYS A 531 19.19 -23.41 -8.95
C LYS A 531 18.28 -22.29 -9.43
N VAL A 532 17.75 -22.41 -10.66
CA VAL A 532 16.81 -21.43 -11.23
C VAL A 532 15.51 -21.38 -10.42
N PHE A 533 14.96 -22.55 -10.07
CA PHE A 533 13.71 -22.64 -9.31
C PHE A 533 13.87 -22.25 -7.83
N ASP A 534 15.03 -22.53 -7.23
CA ASP A 534 15.39 -22.04 -5.89
C ASP A 534 15.48 -20.53 -5.87
N PHE A 535 16.12 -19.92 -6.87
CA PHE A 535 16.15 -18.48 -7.04
C PHE A 535 14.75 -17.89 -7.22
N ALA A 536 13.92 -18.48 -8.08
CA ALA A 536 12.56 -18.02 -8.30
C ALA A 536 11.74 -18.05 -7.01
N ARG A 537 11.81 -19.15 -6.25
CA ARG A 537 11.17 -19.28 -4.94
C ARG A 537 11.67 -18.24 -3.95
N ASP A 538 12.98 -18.04 -3.85
CA ASP A 538 13.59 -17.03 -2.96
C ASP A 538 13.03 -15.65 -3.30
N MET A 539 13.01 -15.26 -4.57
CA MET A 539 12.51 -13.96 -5.03
C MET A 539 10.98 -13.83 -5.02
N GLY A 540 10.22 -14.89 -4.71
CA GLY A 540 8.74 -14.88 -4.74
C GLY A 540 8.14 -14.92 -6.15
N ILE A 541 8.89 -15.41 -7.13
CA ILE A 541 8.52 -15.46 -8.55
C ILE A 541 7.70 -16.72 -8.84
N GLY A 542 6.56 -16.54 -9.51
CA GLY A 542 5.61 -17.62 -9.80
C GLY A 542 5.84 -18.37 -11.12
N THR A 543 6.62 -17.80 -12.05
CA THR A 543 6.84 -18.34 -13.39
C THR A 543 8.31 -18.23 -13.81
N VAL A 544 8.90 -19.32 -14.29
CA VAL A 544 10.17 -19.33 -15.00
C VAL A 544 9.89 -19.36 -16.50
N VAL A 545 10.44 -18.40 -17.24
CA VAL A 545 10.34 -18.34 -18.71
C VAL A 545 11.62 -18.92 -19.30
N SER A 546 11.52 -19.93 -20.17
CA SER A 546 12.69 -20.70 -20.61
C SER A 546 12.60 -21.22 -22.04
N GLU A 547 13.77 -21.47 -22.63
CA GLU A 547 13.95 -22.37 -23.78
C GLU A 547 14.74 -23.60 -23.35
N PRO A 548 14.08 -24.63 -22.77
CA PRO A 548 14.77 -25.81 -22.27
C PRO A 548 15.27 -26.69 -23.42
N LYS A 549 16.20 -27.61 -23.13
CA LYS A 549 16.60 -28.65 -24.08
C LYS A 549 15.40 -29.56 -24.41
N ASN A 550 15.06 -29.70 -25.70
CA ASN A 550 13.90 -30.50 -26.10
C ASN A 550 14.23 -32.02 -26.16
N THR A 551 14.27 -32.67 -25.00
CA THR A 551 14.44 -34.12 -24.87
C THR A 551 13.48 -34.71 -23.84
N PRO A 552 13.05 -35.99 -23.98
CA PRO A 552 12.15 -36.62 -23.00
C PRO A 552 12.65 -36.52 -21.56
N ALA A 553 13.94 -36.79 -21.32
CA ALA A 553 14.54 -36.72 -20.00
C ALA A 553 14.50 -35.30 -19.38
N MET A 554 14.74 -34.26 -20.19
CA MET A 554 14.62 -32.87 -19.72
C MET A 554 13.18 -32.54 -19.34
N TRP A 555 12.23 -32.97 -20.15
CA TRP A 555 10.83 -32.70 -19.87
C TRP A 555 10.29 -33.47 -18.66
N ASP A 556 10.75 -34.70 -18.42
CA ASP A 556 10.38 -35.48 -17.22
C ASP A 556 10.95 -34.82 -15.95
N LEU A 557 12.17 -34.29 -16.04
CA LEU A 557 12.78 -33.49 -14.98
C LEU A 557 11.98 -32.21 -14.70
N LEU A 558 11.61 -31.45 -15.73
CA LEU A 558 10.86 -30.20 -15.57
C LEU A 558 9.43 -30.44 -15.07
N ASP A 559 8.79 -31.54 -15.49
CA ASP A 559 7.48 -31.96 -14.99
C ASP A 559 7.52 -32.22 -13.48
N LYS A 560 8.56 -32.92 -13.01
CA LYS A 560 8.82 -33.14 -11.58
C LYS A 560 9.08 -31.83 -10.82
N ILE A 561 10.02 -31.01 -11.28
CA ILE A 561 10.46 -29.80 -10.54
C ILE A 561 9.34 -28.75 -10.46
N THR A 562 8.58 -28.52 -11.53
CA THR A 562 7.48 -27.53 -11.51
C THR A 562 6.40 -27.89 -10.49
N GLN A 563 6.12 -29.18 -10.28
CA GLN A 563 5.19 -29.65 -9.25
C GLN A 563 5.76 -29.51 -7.84
N GLU A 564 7.02 -29.91 -7.62
CA GLU A 564 7.67 -29.82 -6.31
C GLU A 564 7.75 -28.38 -5.79
N TYR A 565 8.06 -27.43 -6.67
CA TYR A 565 8.20 -26.02 -6.29
C TYR A 565 6.87 -25.27 -6.31
N GLY A 566 5.87 -25.78 -7.01
CA GLY A 566 4.63 -25.03 -7.27
C GLY A 566 4.85 -23.81 -8.18
N ILE A 567 5.93 -23.80 -8.97
CA ILE A 567 6.33 -22.72 -9.89
C ILE A 567 6.07 -23.16 -11.32
N ASN A 568 5.54 -22.25 -12.14
CA ASN A 568 5.24 -22.52 -13.54
C ASN A 568 6.49 -22.47 -14.43
N LEU A 569 6.45 -23.21 -15.54
CA LEU A 569 7.42 -23.12 -16.63
C LEU A 569 6.71 -22.68 -17.90
N ALA A 570 7.08 -21.52 -18.42
CA ALA A 570 6.57 -20.98 -19.67
C ALA A 570 7.65 -21.08 -20.78
N ILE A 571 7.39 -21.88 -21.81
CA ILE A 571 8.30 -22.15 -22.92
C ILE A 571 8.23 -20.98 -23.91
N HIS A 572 9.33 -20.24 -24.06
CA HIS A 572 9.39 -19.06 -24.92
C HIS A 572 9.73 -19.42 -26.38
N ASN A 573 9.07 -18.76 -27.34
CA ASN A 573 9.31 -18.96 -28.77
C ASN A 573 10.14 -17.84 -29.40
N HIS A 574 11.41 -18.09 -29.75
CA HIS A 574 12.19 -17.16 -30.60
C HIS A 574 11.98 -17.37 -32.10
N PRO A 575 12.31 -16.40 -32.97
CA PRO A 575 12.13 -16.55 -34.42
C PRO A 575 13.12 -17.54 -35.04
N LYS A 576 12.72 -18.21 -36.13
CA LYS A 576 13.56 -19.17 -36.90
C LYS A 576 14.98 -18.64 -37.19
N PRO A 577 16.07 -19.34 -36.86
CA PRO A 577 16.10 -20.69 -36.29
C PRO A 577 16.08 -20.69 -34.75
N SER A 578 15.06 -21.31 -34.16
CA SER A 578 15.01 -21.76 -32.74
C SER A 578 14.42 -23.18 -32.73
N ILE A 579 14.32 -23.86 -31.58
CA ILE A 579 13.56 -25.11 -31.47
C ILE A 579 12.07 -24.83 -31.32
N TYR A 580 11.72 -23.75 -30.61
CA TYR A 580 10.34 -23.45 -30.20
C TYR A 580 9.64 -22.42 -31.10
N TRP A 581 10.19 -22.08 -32.26
CA TRP A 581 9.57 -21.10 -33.18
C TRP A 581 8.18 -21.54 -33.66
N ASP A 582 7.92 -22.85 -33.76
CA ASP A 582 6.64 -23.41 -34.19
C ASP A 582 5.83 -23.82 -32.94
N PRO A 583 4.61 -23.28 -32.73
CA PRO A 583 3.77 -23.62 -31.57
C PRO A 583 3.48 -25.13 -31.47
N LYS A 584 3.53 -25.89 -32.57
CA LYS A 584 3.36 -27.36 -32.55
C LYS A 584 4.41 -28.06 -31.71
N VAL A 585 5.63 -27.52 -31.65
CA VAL A 585 6.70 -28.07 -30.81
C VAL A 585 6.33 -27.94 -29.34
N VAL A 586 5.73 -26.82 -28.94
CA VAL A 586 5.26 -26.61 -27.58
C VAL A 586 4.05 -27.51 -27.27
N VAL A 587 3.10 -27.64 -28.20
CA VAL A 587 1.94 -28.55 -28.06
C VAL A 587 2.40 -29.99 -27.75
N GLU A 588 3.37 -30.51 -28.51
CA GLU A 588 3.89 -31.86 -28.26
C GLU A 588 4.72 -31.92 -26.97
N ALA A 589 5.49 -30.88 -26.62
CA ALA A 589 6.26 -30.85 -25.38
C ALA A 589 5.38 -30.94 -24.12
N VAL A 590 4.23 -30.26 -24.11
CA VAL A 590 3.32 -30.18 -22.95
C VAL A 590 2.28 -31.31 -22.89
N LYS A 591 2.23 -32.16 -23.91
CA LYS A 591 1.25 -33.23 -24.04
C LYS A 591 1.40 -34.26 -22.91
N GLY A 592 0.32 -34.48 -22.17
CA GLY A 592 0.30 -35.40 -21.02
C GLY A 592 1.06 -34.91 -19.78
N ARG A 593 1.56 -33.67 -19.79
CA ARG A 593 2.30 -33.07 -18.66
C ARG A 593 1.39 -32.27 -17.74
N ASN A 594 1.90 -32.00 -16.55
CA ASN A 594 1.19 -31.21 -15.55
C ASN A 594 0.89 -29.78 -16.06
N PRO A 595 -0.20 -29.14 -15.61
CA PRO A 595 -0.67 -27.86 -16.16
C PRO A 595 0.23 -26.66 -15.85
N ARG A 596 1.27 -26.82 -15.03
CA ARG A 596 2.24 -25.76 -14.74
C ARG A 596 3.28 -25.58 -15.86
N ILE A 597 3.27 -26.47 -16.87
CA ILE A 597 4.13 -26.36 -18.05
C ILE A 597 3.27 -25.91 -19.24
N GLY A 598 3.69 -24.82 -19.88
CA GLY A 598 2.95 -24.16 -20.94
C GLY A 598 3.84 -23.26 -21.78
N ALA A 599 3.22 -22.35 -22.53
CA ALA A 599 3.89 -21.38 -23.39
C ALA A 599 4.08 -20.03 -22.69
N CYS A 600 5.24 -19.40 -22.94
CA CYS A 600 5.36 -17.95 -22.98
C CYS A 600 5.14 -17.56 -24.45
N ALA A 601 3.93 -17.08 -24.76
CA ALA A 601 3.57 -16.80 -26.15
C ALA A 601 4.13 -15.44 -26.57
N ASP A 602 5.18 -15.46 -27.39
CA ASP A 602 5.68 -14.27 -28.07
C ASP A 602 4.98 -14.11 -29.42
N THR A 603 4.04 -13.18 -29.45
CA THR A 603 3.23 -12.87 -30.63
C THR A 603 4.05 -12.30 -31.80
N GLY A 604 5.08 -11.51 -31.52
CA GLY A 604 5.92 -10.90 -32.55
C GLY A 604 6.89 -11.92 -33.16
N HIS A 605 7.47 -12.80 -32.36
CA HIS A 605 8.38 -13.82 -32.84
C HIS A 605 7.70 -14.87 -33.75
N TRP A 606 6.43 -15.18 -33.50
CA TRP A 606 5.62 -15.96 -34.45
C TRP A 606 5.44 -15.23 -35.78
N MET A 607 5.06 -13.94 -35.74
CA MET A 607 4.92 -13.14 -36.96
C MET A 607 6.22 -13.04 -37.76
N ARG A 608 7.38 -12.83 -37.09
CA ARG A 608 8.73 -12.86 -37.71
C ARG A 608 9.03 -14.19 -38.40
N SER A 609 8.44 -15.29 -37.91
CA SER A 609 8.59 -16.64 -38.44
C SER A 609 7.55 -17.04 -39.50
N GLY A 610 6.63 -16.12 -39.84
CA GLY A 610 5.53 -16.35 -40.78
C GLY A 610 4.38 -17.17 -40.20
N ILE A 611 4.22 -17.20 -38.87
CA ILE A 611 3.10 -17.85 -38.17
C ILE A 611 2.12 -16.77 -37.74
N ASP A 612 0.83 -17.01 -37.99
CA ASP A 612 -0.24 -16.18 -37.45
C ASP A 612 -0.33 -16.37 -35.93
N PRO A 613 -0.12 -15.32 -35.12
CA PRO A 613 -0.25 -15.41 -33.67
C PRO A 613 -1.65 -15.85 -33.22
N MET A 614 -2.72 -15.54 -33.97
CA MET A 614 -4.07 -15.99 -33.63
C MET A 614 -4.21 -17.51 -33.70
N GLU A 615 -3.67 -18.13 -34.75
CA GLU A 615 -3.67 -19.59 -34.88
C GLU A 615 -2.81 -20.24 -33.78
N ALA A 616 -1.66 -19.65 -33.46
CA ALA A 616 -0.78 -20.14 -32.40
C ALA A 616 -1.47 -20.08 -31.02
N LEU A 617 -2.13 -18.97 -30.68
CA LEU A 617 -2.89 -18.84 -29.43
C LEU A 617 -4.01 -19.88 -29.33
N ARG A 618 -4.73 -20.15 -30.43
CA ARG A 618 -5.78 -21.20 -30.46
C ARG A 618 -5.22 -22.61 -30.29
N MET A 619 -4.07 -22.90 -30.89
CA MET A 619 -3.41 -24.21 -30.72
C MET A 619 -2.96 -24.45 -29.27
N LEU A 620 -2.62 -23.37 -28.55
CA LEU A 620 -2.10 -23.41 -27.18
C LEU A 620 -3.19 -23.13 -26.13
N GLU A 621 -4.47 -23.22 -26.47
CA GLU A 621 -5.58 -22.99 -25.55
C GLU A 621 -5.46 -23.84 -24.28
N GLY A 622 -5.57 -23.19 -23.12
CA GLY A 622 -5.39 -23.83 -21.82
C GLY A 622 -3.93 -24.15 -21.43
N ARG A 623 -2.95 -23.75 -22.25
CA ARG A 623 -1.51 -23.93 -22.02
C ARG A 623 -0.70 -22.63 -22.13
N ILE A 624 -1.32 -21.47 -22.29
CA ILE A 624 -0.63 -20.17 -22.24
C ILE A 624 -0.49 -19.73 -20.78
N ILE A 625 0.75 -19.53 -20.33
CA ILE A 625 1.08 -19.17 -18.94
C ILE A 625 1.51 -17.71 -18.85
N GLU A 626 2.32 -17.27 -19.80
CA GLU A 626 2.96 -15.95 -19.85
C GLU A 626 2.87 -15.42 -21.29
N LEU A 627 2.98 -14.10 -21.48
CA LEU A 627 2.98 -13.47 -22.80
C LEU A 627 4.16 -12.52 -22.92
N HIS A 628 4.94 -12.64 -23.99
CA HIS A 628 5.80 -11.57 -24.48
C HIS A 628 5.05 -10.88 -25.62
N PHE A 629 4.23 -9.89 -25.24
CA PHE A 629 3.18 -9.38 -26.12
C PHE A 629 3.70 -8.22 -26.97
N LYS A 630 3.59 -8.35 -28.30
CA LYS A 630 4.25 -7.49 -29.28
C LYS A 630 3.31 -7.24 -30.46
N ASP A 631 3.37 -6.04 -31.02
CA ASP A 631 2.79 -5.73 -32.33
C ASP A 631 3.94 -5.37 -33.27
N LEU A 632 3.86 -5.82 -34.53
CA LEU A 632 4.91 -5.59 -35.53
C LEU A 632 4.38 -4.78 -36.71
N GLY A 633 5.23 -3.90 -37.25
CA GLY A 633 4.89 -3.14 -38.46
C GLY A 633 4.71 -4.01 -39.72
N GLU A 634 5.33 -5.20 -39.74
CA GLU A 634 5.32 -6.11 -40.88
C GLU A 634 5.20 -7.59 -40.44
N PHE A 635 4.58 -8.43 -41.29
CA PHE A 635 4.43 -9.87 -41.07
C PHE A 635 5.40 -10.67 -41.94
N GLY A 636 5.93 -11.78 -41.41
CA GLY A 636 6.76 -12.72 -42.15
C GLY A 636 8.20 -12.25 -42.44
N LYS A 637 8.63 -11.14 -41.83
CA LYS A 637 10.00 -10.62 -41.94
C LYS A 637 10.72 -10.74 -40.59
N ARG A 638 11.90 -11.35 -40.59
CA ARG A 638 12.69 -11.57 -39.36
C ARG A 638 13.13 -10.25 -38.72
N GLU A 639 13.40 -9.24 -39.54
CA GLU A 639 13.90 -7.91 -39.16
C GLU A 639 12.78 -6.93 -38.78
N ALA A 640 11.51 -7.34 -38.86
CA ALA A 640 10.40 -6.49 -38.46
C ALA A 640 10.55 -6.08 -36.99
N HIS A 641 10.49 -4.77 -36.75
CA HIS A 641 10.60 -4.19 -35.41
C HIS A 641 9.22 -4.00 -34.79
N ASP A 642 9.23 -3.85 -33.47
CA ASP A 642 8.03 -3.62 -32.68
C ASP A 642 7.49 -2.21 -32.93
N VAL A 643 6.17 -2.08 -32.90
CA VAL A 643 5.44 -0.81 -33.01
C VAL A 643 4.40 -0.73 -31.89
N PRO A 644 3.91 0.47 -31.53
CA PRO A 644 2.89 0.59 -30.49
C PRO A 644 1.68 -0.30 -30.77
N TRP A 645 1.16 -0.96 -29.74
CA TRP A 645 0.06 -1.90 -29.88
C TRP A 645 -1.15 -1.27 -30.56
N GLY A 646 -1.69 -1.94 -31.58
CA GLY A 646 -2.81 -1.46 -32.37
C GLY A 646 -2.41 -0.67 -33.61
N THR A 647 -1.12 -0.46 -33.85
CA THR A 647 -0.59 0.21 -35.06
C THR A 647 0.05 -0.76 -36.06
N GLY A 648 0.28 -2.01 -35.65
CA GLY A 648 0.95 -3.01 -36.47
C GLY A 648 -0.01 -3.98 -37.17
N LYS A 649 0.49 -5.19 -37.42
CA LYS A 649 -0.16 -6.24 -38.21
C LYS A 649 -0.61 -7.44 -37.37
N ALA A 650 -0.40 -7.44 -36.06
CA ALA A 650 -0.76 -8.56 -35.18
C ALA A 650 -2.26 -8.67 -34.91
N ASP A 651 -3.04 -7.60 -35.17
CA ASP A 651 -4.41 -7.43 -34.69
C ASP A 651 -4.53 -7.67 -33.18
N ILE A 652 -3.85 -6.80 -32.41
CA ILE A 652 -3.76 -6.91 -30.95
C ILE A 652 -5.13 -7.03 -30.29
N LYS A 653 -6.13 -6.28 -30.78
CA LYS A 653 -7.49 -6.35 -30.24
C LYS A 653 -8.10 -7.74 -30.40
N ALA A 654 -7.96 -8.37 -31.58
CA ALA A 654 -8.43 -9.72 -31.79
C ALA A 654 -7.68 -10.73 -30.91
N LEU A 655 -6.36 -10.62 -30.79
CA LEU A 655 -5.55 -11.50 -29.92
C LEU A 655 -5.97 -11.39 -28.45
N MET A 656 -6.21 -10.17 -27.96
CA MET A 656 -6.77 -9.96 -26.62
C MET A 656 -8.16 -10.59 -26.50
N ALA A 657 -9.06 -10.40 -27.47
CA ALA A 657 -10.39 -11.02 -27.43
C ALA A 657 -10.33 -12.56 -27.37
N GLU A 658 -9.39 -13.17 -28.09
CA GLU A 658 -9.14 -14.61 -28.03
C GLU A 658 -8.63 -15.05 -26.65
N LEU A 659 -7.65 -14.36 -26.08
CA LEU A 659 -7.18 -14.62 -24.71
C LEU A 659 -8.31 -14.47 -23.68
N HIS A 660 -9.26 -13.55 -23.91
CA HIS A 660 -10.42 -13.35 -23.05
C HIS A 660 -11.37 -14.55 -23.13
N ARG A 661 -11.68 -15.00 -24.35
CA ARG A 661 -12.47 -16.21 -24.61
C ARG A 661 -11.86 -17.44 -23.92
N GLN A 662 -10.54 -17.57 -23.98
CA GLN A 662 -9.79 -18.66 -23.35
C GLN A 662 -9.70 -18.53 -21.81
N LYS A 663 -10.18 -17.42 -21.23
CA LYS A 663 -10.09 -17.11 -19.80
C LYS A 663 -8.65 -17.09 -19.28
N PHE A 664 -7.73 -16.58 -20.10
CA PHE A 664 -6.35 -16.37 -19.70
C PHE A 664 -6.29 -15.50 -18.42
N SER A 665 -5.31 -15.74 -17.54
CA SER A 665 -5.13 -15.01 -16.28
C SER A 665 -3.65 -14.76 -15.94
N GLY A 666 -2.77 -14.90 -16.93
CA GLY A 666 -1.35 -14.60 -16.79
C GLY A 666 -1.06 -13.10 -16.89
N VAL A 667 0.20 -12.79 -17.16
CA VAL A 667 0.68 -11.42 -17.32
C VAL A 667 0.84 -11.14 -18.82
N PHE A 668 0.45 -9.94 -19.24
CA PHE A 668 0.81 -9.35 -20.53
C PHE A 668 2.13 -8.61 -20.31
N SER A 669 3.25 -9.27 -20.56
CA SER A 669 4.56 -8.63 -20.41
C SER A 669 4.89 -7.87 -21.69
N ILE A 670 4.96 -6.54 -21.59
CA ILE A 670 5.43 -5.67 -22.67
C ILE A 670 6.91 -5.95 -22.88
N GLU A 671 7.24 -6.59 -24.01
CA GLU A 671 8.61 -6.69 -24.48
C GLU A 671 8.72 -5.85 -25.75
N TYR A 672 9.31 -4.66 -25.64
CA TYR A 672 9.33 -3.69 -26.73
C TYR A 672 10.75 -3.51 -27.29
N GLU A 673 11.02 -4.18 -28.40
CA GLU A 673 12.34 -4.34 -29.00
C GLU A 673 12.69 -3.27 -30.04
N HIS A 674 12.26 -2.03 -29.81
CA HIS A 674 12.54 -0.89 -30.68
C HIS A 674 12.79 0.38 -29.88
N ASN A 675 13.50 1.35 -30.49
CA ASN A 675 13.78 2.65 -29.91
C ASN A 675 14.34 2.59 -28.46
N TRP A 676 15.33 1.73 -28.21
CA TRP A 676 15.78 1.31 -26.87
C TRP A 676 16.04 2.41 -25.83
N PHE A 677 16.46 3.62 -26.25
CA PHE A 677 16.71 4.75 -25.34
C PHE A 677 15.51 5.71 -25.22
N GLY A 678 14.59 5.68 -26.19
CA GLY A 678 13.47 6.60 -26.34
C GLY A 678 12.10 5.93 -26.35
N SER A 679 12.01 4.65 -25.98
CA SER A 679 10.79 3.83 -26.14
C SER A 679 9.66 4.15 -25.15
N MET A 680 9.93 4.89 -24.07
CA MET A 680 8.93 5.17 -23.02
C MET A 680 7.60 5.75 -23.55
N PRO A 681 7.58 6.74 -24.48
CA PRO A 681 6.32 7.25 -25.03
C PRO A 681 5.57 6.22 -25.89
N GLU A 682 6.29 5.37 -26.62
CA GLU A 682 5.70 4.30 -27.44
C GLU A 682 5.10 3.21 -26.55
N ILE A 683 5.78 2.84 -25.47
CA ILE A 683 5.28 1.90 -24.45
C ILE A 683 4.04 2.47 -23.75
N ALA A 684 4.02 3.78 -23.45
CA ALA A 684 2.84 4.43 -22.88
C ALA A 684 1.60 4.33 -23.80
N GLU A 685 1.78 4.41 -25.12
CA GLU A 685 0.68 4.17 -26.07
C GLU A 685 0.25 2.69 -26.08
N CYS A 686 1.17 1.72 -25.94
CA CYS A 686 0.80 0.30 -25.75
C CYS A 686 -0.08 0.11 -24.51
N ILE A 687 0.31 0.69 -23.37
CA ILE A 687 -0.41 0.63 -22.10
C ILE A 687 -1.82 1.22 -22.25
N LYS A 688 -1.90 2.42 -22.84
CA LYS A 688 -3.19 3.08 -23.12
C LYS A 688 -4.09 2.25 -24.04
N TYR A 689 -3.53 1.64 -25.08
CA TYR A 689 -4.27 0.76 -25.99
C TYR A 689 -4.79 -0.48 -25.26
N PHE A 690 -3.93 -1.15 -24.48
CA PHE A 690 -4.30 -2.29 -23.66
C PHE A 690 -5.49 -1.97 -22.76
N HIS A 691 -5.42 -0.88 -22.00
CA HIS A 691 -6.51 -0.48 -21.11
C HIS A 691 -7.81 -0.18 -21.84
N ALA A 692 -7.75 0.48 -23.00
CA ALA A 692 -8.93 0.75 -23.82
C ALA A 692 -9.60 -0.54 -24.27
N VAL A 693 -8.82 -1.52 -24.77
CA VAL A 693 -9.34 -2.81 -25.23
C VAL A 693 -9.84 -3.67 -24.07
N THR A 694 -9.10 -3.73 -22.95
CA THR A 694 -9.56 -4.47 -21.75
C THR A 694 -10.87 -3.90 -21.22
N LYS A 695 -11.03 -2.57 -21.19
CA LYS A 695 -12.29 -1.93 -20.79
C LYS A 695 -13.45 -2.33 -21.69
N GLU A 696 -13.23 -2.39 -23.00
CA GLU A 696 -14.24 -2.82 -23.97
C GLU A 696 -14.64 -4.29 -23.76
N LEU A 697 -13.64 -5.18 -23.63
CA LEU A 697 -13.88 -6.63 -23.48
C LEU A 697 -14.57 -6.96 -22.15
N MET A 698 -14.18 -6.31 -21.05
CA MET A 698 -14.73 -6.59 -19.71
C MET A 698 -16.12 -5.96 -19.48
N ALA A 699 -16.53 -4.99 -20.31
CA ALA A 699 -17.86 -4.41 -20.26
C ALA A 699 -18.91 -5.22 -21.04
N ALA A 700 -18.48 -6.13 -21.92
CA ALA A 700 -19.39 -6.98 -22.68
C ALA A 700 -19.96 -8.08 -21.75
N PRO A 701 -21.29 -8.27 -21.67
CA PRO A 701 -21.84 -9.42 -20.97
C PRO A 701 -21.37 -10.71 -21.65
N ASN A 702 -20.77 -11.61 -20.86
CA ASN A 702 -20.37 -12.95 -21.29
C ASN A 702 -21.55 -13.76 -21.85
#